data_AF-A0AAE9J2I0-F1
#
_entry.id   AF-A0AAE9J2I0-F1
#
_cell.length_a   1.000
_cell.length_b   1.000
_cell.length_c   1.000
_cell.angle_alpha   90.00
_cell.angle_beta   90.00
_cell.angle_gamma   90.00
#
_symmetry.space_group_name_H-M   'P 1'
#
loop_
_entity.id
_entity.type
_entity.pdbx_description
1 polymer ?
#
loop_
_entity_poly.entity_id
_entity_poly.type
_entity_poly.pdbx_seq_one_letter_code
_entity_poly.pdbx_strand_id
1 'polypeptide(L)'
;MATSSMSSLTSSYHTTALPSSNSVVPPFDARNLEIKTKSIEQTLIPLVTQITTLVNYKESYLTSGKPKSERAMRAALKIGSAVEAAIERFVCVGETIADENSDIQPEMYDACTEARLAGASMANLSCACTDDPNSVVDKAVLVRASRQLLSSVTRVLLLADRVLVKQVLRAEDKIAFSLSRLESTRSFNDFVKVFAVFGGEMVELAHRSGDRQHDLKSEKRKAQMSIARTALERLTMLLLTSSKTYLRHPDCDSALQCRDGVFYQMKLSLELIAICVCDGILTTEKNRYIQDEPDMPIDIALQLTANAAIKQLTEMLEMIRMTVRVGAGVRERIVSALDALCQLTQDFTDSAYTPHHQREQILDFLEECRFEMTNLIQPDENEQLAASGLEVTVERLNRRLKDLSKQLQIVAMEQISEVLRANEDQVLLSSMKACAVSGDIDGVEKYMHKFREHADHMQEVCRLLHHISITDALHVHTGHVERNMRALAPLTILAGRTLCVHPSSRIARENLEVFCDTWGQAVNDLSRVAKESDVAANGRVAAEKQAYMSLPRPGKHGTTQKPSKPITLDVEDQQKMAKVGLEMKLLTSEVDAEAEKWDEYAENDIVKRAKAMSSMAYNMYLFTRGDGPLKTTHDLFTQAEFFAEQANQMYRTVREFSYEVPGSAEKSDLSAILERIPLHCQQLQVMVKSPTVGKTATFGKVDSRLSFALRSTKSSFAEVLSMGGRVPTVKGLVANRLFGAGHQVSDELRRRPLRTFPPTTHQAYTFSKTIAS
;
A
#
# COMPACT_ATOMS: atom_id res chain seq x y z
N MET A 1 35.05 45.17 -0.54
CA MET A 1 35.65 44.61 -1.76
C MET A 1 36.20 43.25 -1.38
N ALA A 2 35.62 42.10 -1.67
CA ALA A 2 34.80 41.70 -2.80
C ALA A 2 33.55 40.91 -2.37
N THR A 3 32.49 41.12 -3.13
CA THR A 3 31.19 40.43 -3.16
C THR A 3 30.96 40.05 -4.63
N SER A 4 30.26 38.93 -4.88
CA SER A 4 29.94 38.26 -6.17
C SER A 4 30.80 37.01 -6.40
N SER A 5 30.27 35.82 -6.68
CA SER A 5 29.19 35.54 -7.63
C SER A 5 28.53 34.18 -7.33
N MET A 6 27.22 34.15 -7.17
CA MET A 6 26.39 32.95 -7.35
C MET A 6 25.08 33.40 -8.01
N SER A 7 25.01 33.24 -9.33
CA SER A 7 23.78 33.37 -10.11
C SER A 7 24.02 32.79 -11.50
N SER A 8 23.38 31.67 -11.82
CA SER A 8 22.68 31.40 -13.08
C SER A 8 22.49 29.89 -13.26
N LEU A 9 21.24 29.43 -13.18
CA LEU A 9 20.63 28.35 -13.96
C LEU A 9 19.16 28.25 -13.53
N THR A 10 18.36 29.24 -13.93
CA THR A 10 16.91 29.22 -13.83
C THR A 10 16.35 28.51 -15.05
N SER A 11 15.83 27.29 -14.88
CA SER A 11 15.00 26.62 -15.89
C SER A 11 13.55 27.11 -15.75
N SER A 12 13.02 27.67 -16.81
CA SER A 12 11.71 28.28 -16.92
C SER A 12 10.60 27.23 -16.98
N TYR A 13 9.84 27.05 -15.90
CA TYR A 13 8.54 26.37 -15.93
C TYR A 13 7.44 27.40 -16.20
N HIS A 14 6.80 27.30 -17.36
CA HIS A 14 5.58 28.04 -17.66
C HIS A 14 4.42 27.49 -16.82
N THR A 15 4.10 28.18 -15.72
CA THR A 15 2.86 27.97 -14.96
C THR A 15 1.73 28.69 -15.69
N THR A 16 0.72 27.95 -16.14
CA THR A 16 -0.55 28.52 -16.60
C THR A 16 -1.27 29.17 -15.41
N ALA A 17 -1.50 30.48 -15.52
CA ALA A 17 -2.15 31.29 -14.51
C ALA A 17 -3.63 30.88 -14.31
N LEU A 18 -4.04 30.73 -13.05
CA LEU A 18 -5.45 30.72 -12.63
C LEU A 18 -5.74 31.98 -11.80
N PRO A 19 -6.94 32.59 -11.91
CA PRO A 19 -7.19 33.94 -11.40
C PRO A 19 -7.34 33.99 -9.87
N SER A 20 -6.98 35.14 -9.31
CA SER A 20 -6.96 35.48 -7.89
C SER A 20 -8.33 35.78 -7.27
N SER A 21 -8.43 35.43 -5.98
CA SER A 21 -9.21 36.05 -4.89
C SER A 21 -10.74 36.15 -5.01
N ASN A 22 -11.44 35.26 -4.28
CA ASN A 22 -12.43 35.65 -3.27
C ASN A 22 -12.69 34.49 -2.31
N SER A 23 -12.55 34.75 -1.01
CA SER A 23 -12.75 33.84 0.12
C SER A 23 -14.25 33.55 0.33
N VAL A 24 -14.79 32.61 -0.45
CA VAL A 24 -16.09 32.00 -0.17
C VAL A 24 -15.82 30.51 0.06
N VAL A 25 -15.98 30.06 1.31
CA VAL A 25 -16.04 28.63 1.63
C VAL A 25 -17.13 28.04 0.74
N PRO A 26 -16.81 27.12 -0.19
CA PRO A 26 -17.84 26.57 -1.07
C PRO A 26 -18.88 25.84 -0.22
N PRO A 27 -20.20 25.97 -0.54
CA PRO A 27 -21.23 25.23 0.17
C PRO A 27 -20.95 23.73 0.08
N PHE A 28 -21.20 23.01 1.17
CA PHE A 28 -21.08 21.56 1.25
C PHE A 28 -21.85 20.88 0.10
N ASP A 29 -21.13 20.31 -0.88
CA ASP A 29 -21.76 19.65 -2.03
C ASP A 29 -22.25 18.25 -1.64
N ALA A 30 -23.53 18.18 -1.25
CA ALA A 30 -24.20 16.96 -0.82
C ALA A 30 -24.31 15.86 -1.90
N ARG A 31 -23.91 16.13 -3.16
CA ARG A 31 -24.01 15.18 -4.28
C ARG A 31 -22.76 14.32 -4.49
N ASN A 32 -21.61 14.72 -3.95
CA ASN A 32 -20.33 14.00 -4.07
C ASN A 32 -19.75 13.66 -2.69
N LEU A 33 -20.52 12.93 -1.87
CA LEU A 33 -20.12 12.51 -0.51
C LEU A 33 -19.09 11.38 -0.58
N GLU A 34 -17.84 11.69 -0.88
CA GLU A 34 -16.74 10.73 -0.79
C GLU A 34 -16.43 10.43 0.69
N ILE A 35 -16.74 9.21 1.12
CA ILE A 35 -16.45 8.75 2.49
C ILE A 35 -14.97 8.38 2.58
N LYS A 36 -14.19 9.22 3.27
CA LYS A 36 -12.73 9.08 3.40
C LYS A 36 -12.26 8.33 4.66
N THR A 37 -13.18 7.98 5.57
CA THR A 37 -12.87 7.36 6.86
C THR A 37 -13.59 6.04 7.07
N LYS A 38 -12.93 5.11 7.76
CA LYS A 38 -13.45 3.78 8.06
C LYS A 38 -14.59 3.84 9.07
N SER A 39 -14.52 4.72 10.05
CA SER A 39 -15.54 4.85 11.09
C SER A 39 -16.89 5.27 10.52
N ILE A 40 -16.90 6.21 9.57
CA ILE A 40 -18.13 6.61 8.86
C ILE A 40 -18.67 5.43 8.04
N GLU A 41 -17.81 4.76 7.27
CA GLU A 41 -18.18 3.59 6.47
C GLU A 41 -18.77 2.47 7.34
N GLN A 42 -18.10 2.11 8.44
CA GLN A 42 -18.56 1.09 9.38
C GLN A 42 -19.87 1.45 10.07
N THR A 43 -20.10 2.74 10.33
CA THR A 43 -21.37 3.23 10.90
C THR A 43 -22.52 3.15 9.89
N LEU A 44 -22.24 3.36 8.60
CA LEU A 44 -23.24 3.30 7.54
C LEU A 44 -23.60 1.86 7.11
N ILE A 45 -22.68 0.88 7.23
CA ILE A 45 -22.92 -0.51 6.80
C ILE A 45 -24.20 -1.12 7.40
N PRO A 46 -24.47 -1.05 8.72
CA PRO A 46 -25.71 -1.58 9.29
C PRO A 46 -26.96 -0.92 8.74
N LEU A 47 -26.93 0.41 8.54
CA LEU A 47 -28.04 1.18 8.00
C LEU A 47 -28.32 0.78 6.54
N VAL A 48 -27.28 0.70 5.71
CA VAL A 48 -27.38 0.24 4.30
C VAL A 48 -27.93 -1.17 4.24
N THR A 49 -27.50 -2.07 5.12
CA THR A 49 -27.98 -3.46 5.17
C THR A 49 -29.47 -3.53 5.52
N GLN A 50 -29.91 -2.77 6.53
CA GLN A 50 -31.32 -2.73 6.96
C GLN A 50 -32.21 -2.11 5.87
N ILE A 51 -31.77 -1.02 5.25
CA ILE A 51 -32.45 -0.37 4.13
C ILE A 51 -32.56 -1.33 2.93
N THR A 52 -31.46 -1.98 2.55
CA THR A 52 -31.43 -2.93 1.42
C THR A 52 -32.37 -4.11 1.66
N THR A 53 -32.44 -4.61 2.90
CA THR A 53 -33.36 -5.67 3.29
C THR A 53 -34.82 -5.23 3.15
N LEU A 54 -35.15 -4.00 3.59
CA LEU A 54 -36.48 -3.40 3.45
C LEU A 54 -36.88 -3.22 1.97
N VAL A 55 -35.97 -2.71 1.14
CA VAL A 55 -36.19 -2.49 -0.30
C VAL A 55 -36.38 -3.82 -1.03
N ASN A 56 -35.51 -4.81 -0.79
CA ASN A 56 -35.58 -6.13 -1.42
C ASN A 56 -36.81 -6.93 -0.99
N TYR A 57 -37.23 -6.81 0.28
CA TYR A 57 -38.47 -7.43 0.76
C TYR A 57 -39.69 -6.92 -0.02
N LYS A 58 -39.76 -5.60 -0.24
CA LYS A 58 -40.85 -4.98 -0.99
C LYS A 58 -40.78 -5.28 -2.49
N GLU A 59 -39.59 -5.38 -3.07
CA GLU A 59 -39.40 -5.83 -4.45
C GLU A 59 -39.94 -7.24 -4.67
N SER A 60 -39.69 -8.15 -3.73
CA SER A 60 -40.25 -9.51 -3.74
C SER A 60 -41.78 -9.53 -3.55
N TYR A 61 -42.39 -8.51 -2.94
CA TYR A 61 -43.85 -8.40 -2.78
C TYR A 61 -44.52 -7.86 -4.06
N LEU A 62 -43.92 -6.84 -4.68
CA LEU A 62 -44.41 -6.21 -5.91
C LEU A 62 -44.31 -7.14 -7.14
N THR A 63 -43.30 -8.01 -7.22
CA THR A 63 -43.13 -8.95 -8.35
C THR A 63 -43.95 -10.22 -8.23
N SER A 64 -44.26 -10.72 -7.02
CA SER A 64 -45.00 -11.97 -6.82
C SER A 64 -46.49 -11.77 -6.58
N GLY A 65 -46.95 -10.55 -6.31
CA GLY A 65 -48.35 -10.24 -5.97
C GLY A 65 -48.86 -10.87 -4.66
N LYS A 66 -47.99 -11.53 -3.87
CA LYS A 66 -48.35 -12.14 -2.58
C LYS A 66 -47.20 -12.02 -1.57
N PRO A 67 -47.47 -11.68 -0.30
CA PRO A 67 -46.48 -11.80 0.76
C PRO A 67 -46.02 -13.25 0.89
N LYS A 68 -44.71 -13.50 0.91
CA LYS A 68 -44.14 -14.84 1.13
C LYS A 68 -44.59 -15.49 2.46
N SER A 69 -44.98 -14.70 3.47
CA SER A 69 -45.54 -15.11 4.76
C SER A 69 -45.96 -13.91 5.62
N GLU A 70 -47.01 -14.04 6.43
CA GLU A 70 -47.45 -13.07 7.46
C GLU A 70 -46.31 -12.73 8.46
N ARG A 71 -45.42 -13.70 8.72
CA ARG A 71 -44.25 -13.55 9.58
C ARG A 71 -43.21 -12.60 8.99
N ALA A 72 -43.08 -12.56 7.67
CA ALA A 72 -42.14 -11.70 6.96
C ALA A 72 -42.63 -10.24 6.91
N MET A 73 -43.95 -10.05 6.87
CA MET A 73 -44.58 -8.72 6.90
C MET A 73 -44.43 -8.06 8.28
N ARG A 74 -44.65 -8.80 9.37
CA ARG A 74 -44.34 -8.35 10.73
C ARG A 74 -42.84 -8.05 10.94
N ALA A 75 -41.97 -8.78 10.25
CA ALA A 75 -40.53 -8.52 10.31
C ALA A 75 -40.16 -7.19 9.63
N ALA A 76 -40.73 -6.89 8.46
CA ALA A 76 -40.50 -5.61 7.76
C ALA A 76 -40.98 -4.39 8.56
N LEU A 77 -42.14 -4.48 9.22
CA LEU A 77 -42.68 -3.43 10.11
C LEU A 77 -41.79 -3.17 11.33
N LYS A 78 -41.25 -4.24 11.92
CA LYS A 78 -40.26 -4.13 12.99
C LYS A 78 -38.98 -3.44 12.54
N ILE A 79 -38.58 -3.59 11.27
CA ILE A 79 -37.38 -2.94 10.75
C ILE A 79 -37.61 -1.43 10.60
N GLY A 80 -38.76 -0.98 10.06
CA GLY A 80 -39.07 0.45 9.91
C GLY A 80 -39.07 1.21 11.24
N SER A 81 -39.77 0.68 12.24
CA SER A 81 -39.80 1.25 13.60
C SER A 81 -38.45 1.17 14.33
N ALA A 82 -37.68 0.09 14.13
CA ALA A 82 -36.34 -0.02 14.67
C ALA A 82 -35.36 0.99 14.05
N VAL A 83 -35.50 1.26 12.74
CA VAL A 83 -34.72 2.29 12.04
C VAL A 83 -35.04 3.66 12.61
N GLU A 84 -36.31 4.04 12.73
CA GLU A 84 -36.71 5.32 13.33
C GLU A 84 -36.15 5.50 14.74
N ALA A 85 -36.31 4.51 15.62
CA ALA A 85 -35.77 4.58 16.97
C ALA A 85 -34.22 4.65 17.01
N ALA A 86 -33.54 4.07 16.03
CA ALA A 86 -32.08 4.18 15.92
C ALA A 86 -31.65 5.57 15.45
N ILE A 87 -32.38 6.15 14.49
CA ILE A 87 -32.14 7.50 13.98
C ILE A 87 -32.42 8.55 15.05
N GLU A 88 -33.45 8.38 15.87
CA GLU A 88 -33.74 9.24 17.02
C GLU A 88 -32.55 9.32 17.99
N ARG A 89 -32.01 8.16 18.41
CA ARG A 89 -30.81 8.14 19.26
C ARG A 89 -29.59 8.75 18.58
N PHE A 90 -29.43 8.51 17.27
CA PHE A 90 -28.34 9.06 16.48
C PHE A 90 -28.41 10.59 16.41
N VAL A 91 -29.60 11.14 16.18
CA VAL A 91 -29.84 12.58 16.13
C VAL A 91 -29.58 13.23 17.49
N CYS A 92 -30.02 12.65 18.61
CA CYS A 92 -29.73 13.22 19.93
C CYS A 92 -28.20 13.39 20.17
N VAL A 93 -27.39 12.44 19.69
CA VAL A 93 -25.93 12.55 19.75
C VAL A 93 -25.43 13.68 18.85
N GLY A 94 -25.97 13.80 17.63
CA GLY A 94 -25.64 14.90 16.71
C GLY A 94 -25.99 16.28 17.29
N GLU A 95 -27.14 16.43 17.93
CA GLU A 95 -27.57 17.66 18.61
C GLU A 95 -26.67 18.00 19.80
N THR A 96 -26.25 17.00 20.58
CA THR A 96 -25.27 17.18 21.66
C THR A 96 -23.92 17.69 21.11
N ILE A 97 -23.44 17.11 20.00
CA ILE A 97 -22.22 17.58 19.33
C ILE A 97 -22.39 19.02 18.82
N ALA A 98 -23.57 19.37 18.31
CA ALA A 98 -23.89 20.71 17.83
C ALA A 98 -23.79 21.75 18.97
N ASP A 99 -24.31 21.41 20.15
CA ASP A 99 -24.28 22.30 21.33
C ASP A 99 -22.85 22.57 21.83
N GLU A 100 -21.96 21.59 21.71
CA GLU A 100 -20.55 21.74 22.06
C GLU A 100 -19.73 22.49 20.99
N ASN A 101 -20.25 22.67 19.77
CA ASN A 101 -19.51 23.20 18.62
C ASN A 101 -20.32 24.25 17.85
N SER A 102 -20.29 25.50 18.34
CA SER A 102 -21.05 26.65 17.80
C SER A 102 -20.86 26.94 16.31
N ASP A 103 -19.72 26.55 15.76
CA ASP A 103 -19.32 26.80 14.37
C ASP A 103 -19.98 25.84 13.36
N ILE A 104 -20.32 24.62 13.79
CA ILE A 104 -21.04 23.65 12.97
C ILE A 104 -22.51 23.49 13.40
N GLN A 105 -22.88 24.08 14.53
CA GLN A 105 -24.19 23.96 15.16
C GLN A 105 -25.37 24.11 14.19
N PRO A 106 -25.47 25.18 13.38
CA PRO A 106 -26.61 25.34 12.46
C PRO A 106 -26.67 24.23 11.40
N GLU A 107 -25.54 23.91 10.75
CA GLU A 107 -25.48 22.86 9.74
C GLU A 107 -25.80 21.47 10.33
N MET A 108 -25.38 21.21 11.58
CA MET A 108 -25.62 19.95 12.28
C MET A 108 -27.09 19.80 12.66
N TYR A 109 -27.74 20.85 13.18
CA TYR A 109 -29.17 20.83 13.49
C TYR A 109 -30.03 20.62 12.24
N ASP A 110 -29.67 21.26 11.12
CA ASP A 110 -30.35 21.06 9.85
C ASP A 110 -30.25 19.60 9.38
N ALA A 111 -29.04 19.03 9.39
CA ALA A 111 -28.81 17.63 9.00
C ALA A 111 -29.53 16.64 9.94
N CYS A 112 -29.56 16.94 11.24
CA CYS A 112 -30.28 16.17 12.25
C CYS A 112 -31.80 16.21 12.01
N THR A 113 -32.35 17.37 11.70
CA THR A 113 -33.77 17.54 11.37
C THR A 113 -34.14 16.76 10.10
N GLU A 114 -33.33 16.85 9.06
CA GLU A 114 -33.50 16.07 7.83
C GLU A 114 -33.46 14.55 8.10
N ALA A 115 -32.53 14.08 8.93
CA ALA A 115 -32.43 12.67 9.30
C ALA A 115 -33.66 12.19 10.08
N ARG A 116 -34.15 13.00 11.01
CA ARG A 116 -35.36 12.74 11.79
C ARG A 116 -36.58 12.59 10.89
N LEU A 117 -36.79 13.55 9.98
CA LEU A 117 -37.89 13.53 9.00
C LEU A 117 -37.80 12.34 8.04
N ALA A 118 -36.60 11.98 7.59
CA ALA A 118 -36.38 10.82 6.73
C ALA A 118 -36.64 9.50 7.48
N GLY A 119 -36.25 9.41 8.76
CA GLY A 119 -36.52 8.27 9.64
C GLY A 119 -38.03 8.06 9.85
N ALA A 120 -38.76 9.13 10.18
CA ALA A 120 -40.22 9.08 10.33
C ALA A 120 -40.93 8.71 9.01
N SER A 121 -40.46 9.26 7.87
CA SER A 121 -40.99 8.89 6.55
C SER A 121 -40.80 7.41 6.25
N MET A 122 -39.65 6.83 6.60
CA MET A 122 -39.37 5.40 6.45
C MET A 122 -40.27 4.52 7.34
N ALA A 123 -40.54 4.92 8.58
CA ALA A 123 -41.44 4.21 9.48
C ALA A 123 -42.90 4.26 8.99
N ASN A 124 -43.37 5.43 8.55
CA ASN A 124 -44.71 5.63 8.01
C ASN A 124 -44.95 4.81 6.73
N LEU A 125 -43.96 4.74 5.84
CA LEU A 125 -44.00 3.89 4.63
C LEU A 125 -43.98 2.39 4.95
N SER A 126 -43.45 2.01 6.12
CA SER A 126 -43.51 0.64 6.62
C SER A 126 -44.92 0.32 7.15
N CYS A 127 -45.53 1.22 7.94
CA CYS A 127 -46.89 1.06 8.48
C CYS A 127 -48.00 1.10 7.42
N ALA A 128 -47.92 1.97 6.41
CA ALA A 128 -48.96 2.08 5.37
C ALA A 128 -49.21 0.80 4.55
N CYS A 129 -48.36 -0.24 4.71
CA CYS A 129 -48.57 -1.57 4.15
C CYS A 129 -49.66 -2.40 4.89
N THR A 130 -50.17 -1.96 6.05
CA THR A 130 -51.14 -2.74 6.85
C THR A 130 -52.61 -2.35 6.65
N ASP A 131 -52.88 -1.10 6.30
CA ASP A 131 -54.23 -0.54 6.47
C ASP A 131 -55.11 -0.62 5.22
N ASP A 132 -54.52 -0.91 4.05
CA ASP A 132 -55.27 -1.19 2.83
C ASP A 132 -54.51 -2.19 1.92
N PRO A 133 -55.00 -3.42 1.70
CA PRO A 133 -54.36 -4.39 0.81
C PRO A 133 -54.27 -3.94 -0.66
N ASN A 134 -54.96 -2.85 -1.04
CA ASN A 134 -54.89 -2.22 -2.37
C ASN A 134 -54.01 -0.95 -2.41
N SER A 135 -53.44 -0.51 -1.29
CA SER A 135 -52.51 0.62 -1.22
C SER A 135 -51.14 0.24 -1.80
N VAL A 136 -50.94 0.51 -3.09
CA VAL A 136 -49.65 0.34 -3.75
C VAL A 136 -48.76 1.52 -3.35
N VAL A 137 -48.04 1.40 -2.23
CA VAL A 137 -47.00 2.38 -1.89
C VAL A 137 -45.90 2.30 -2.95
N ASP A 138 -45.78 3.34 -3.77
CA ASP A 138 -44.91 3.43 -4.94
C ASP A 138 -43.42 3.11 -4.60
N LYS A 139 -42.82 2.23 -5.41
CA LYS A 139 -41.39 1.84 -5.33
C LYS A 139 -40.49 3.07 -5.35
N ALA A 140 -40.85 4.07 -6.15
CA ALA A 140 -40.10 5.32 -6.26
C ALA A 140 -40.02 6.07 -4.93
N VAL A 141 -41.09 6.05 -4.13
CA VAL A 141 -41.18 6.78 -2.85
C VAL A 141 -40.32 6.12 -1.77
N LEU A 142 -40.34 4.78 -1.66
CA LEU A 142 -39.49 4.08 -0.68
C LEU A 142 -38.00 4.24 -1.01
N VAL A 143 -37.63 4.10 -2.29
CA VAL A 143 -36.24 4.27 -2.73
C VAL A 143 -35.79 5.71 -2.48
N ARG A 144 -36.66 6.70 -2.71
CA ARG A 144 -36.38 8.11 -2.42
C ARG A 144 -36.19 8.38 -0.93
N ALA A 145 -37.09 7.89 -0.07
CA ALA A 145 -36.97 8.01 1.38
C ALA A 145 -35.70 7.33 1.92
N SER A 146 -35.36 6.16 1.38
CA SER A 146 -34.13 5.42 1.72
C SER A 146 -32.86 6.18 1.32
N ARG A 147 -32.82 6.76 0.11
CA ARG A 147 -31.69 7.60 -0.33
C ARG A 147 -31.59 8.86 0.50
N GLN A 148 -32.71 9.49 0.82
CA GLN A 148 -32.75 10.69 1.66
C GLN A 148 -32.20 10.38 3.06
N LEU A 149 -32.62 9.28 3.67
CA LEU A 149 -32.13 8.85 4.97
C LEU A 149 -30.62 8.58 4.96
N LEU A 150 -30.13 7.87 3.93
CA LEU A 150 -28.70 7.61 3.79
C LEU A 150 -27.91 8.91 3.62
N SER A 151 -28.41 9.83 2.80
CA SER A 151 -27.79 11.14 2.56
C SER A 151 -27.74 11.99 3.83
N SER A 152 -28.84 12.10 4.57
CA SER A 152 -28.91 12.90 5.80
C SER A 152 -28.04 12.32 6.92
N VAL A 153 -28.04 11.00 7.12
CA VAL A 153 -27.16 10.34 8.10
C VAL A 153 -25.69 10.52 7.72
N THR A 154 -25.35 10.37 6.44
CA THR A 154 -23.99 10.61 5.96
C THR A 154 -23.55 12.05 6.19
N ARG A 155 -24.45 13.03 5.98
CA ARG A 155 -24.19 14.44 6.25
C ARG A 155 -23.90 14.71 7.73
N VAL A 156 -24.69 14.15 8.65
CA VAL A 156 -24.43 14.25 10.11
C VAL A 156 -23.06 13.66 10.46
N LEU A 157 -22.71 12.49 9.93
CA LEU A 157 -21.42 11.84 10.17
C LEU A 157 -20.23 12.66 9.64
N LEU A 158 -20.37 13.30 8.47
CA LEU A 158 -19.32 14.16 7.90
C LEU A 158 -19.16 15.47 8.68
N LEU A 159 -20.24 16.04 9.21
CA LEU A 159 -20.17 17.19 10.11
C LEU A 159 -19.51 16.82 11.45
N ALA A 160 -19.80 15.64 12.00
CA ALA A 160 -19.10 15.14 13.18
C ALA A 160 -17.60 14.91 12.89
N ASP A 161 -17.25 14.40 11.70
CA ASP A 161 -15.85 14.21 11.28
C ASP A 161 -15.09 15.53 11.20
N ARG A 162 -15.74 16.62 10.77
CA ARG A 162 -15.16 17.97 10.80
C ARG A 162 -14.74 18.40 12.21
N VAL A 163 -15.50 18.03 13.24
CA VAL A 163 -15.13 18.30 14.64
C VAL A 163 -13.87 17.53 15.02
N LEU A 164 -13.77 16.25 14.66
CA LEU A 164 -12.59 15.43 14.94
C LEU A 164 -11.34 16.00 14.24
N VAL A 165 -11.47 16.43 12.98
CA VAL A 165 -10.39 17.11 12.25
C VAL A 165 -9.96 18.39 12.98
N LYS A 166 -10.91 19.23 13.40
CA LYS A 166 -10.63 20.45 14.17
C LYS A 166 -9.94 20.17 15.51
N GLN A 167 -10.25 19.06 16.17
CA GLN A 167 -9.54 18.67 17.39
C GLN A 167 -8.08 18.32 17.14
N VAL A 168 -7.76 17.66 16.02
CA VAL A 168 -6.36 17.41 15.63
C VAL A 168 -5.65 18.72 15.32
N LEU A 169 -6.29 19.60 14.53
CA LEU A 169 -5.72 20.91 14.20
C LEU A 169 -5.48 21.78 15.43
N ARG A 170 -6.41 21.81 16.39
CA ARG A 170 -6.22 22.54 17.66
C ARG A 170 -5.03 22.01 18.48
N ALA A 171 -4.80 20.70 18.49
CA ALA A 171 -3.63 20.13 19.17
C ALA A 171 -2.33 20.49 18.46
N GLU A 172 -2.38 20.54 17.12
CA GLU A 172 -1.28 20.94 16.25
C GLU A 172 -0.96 22.45 16.42
N ASP A 173 -1.96 23.34 16.46
CA ASP A 173 -1.80 24.78 16.71
C ASP A 173 -1.13 25.06 18.07
N LYS A 174 -1.46 24.29 19.12
CA LYS A 174 -0.80 24.40 20.43
C LYS A 174 0.70 24.14 20.32
N ILE A 175 1.09 23.11 19.57
CA ILE A 175 2.50 22.78 19.34
C ILE A 175 3.18 23.89 18.55
N ALA A 176 2.55 24.39 17.48
CA ALA A 176 3.08 25.52 16.72
C ALA A 176 3.32 26.76 17.61
N PHE A 177 2.37 27.08 18.49
CA PHE A 177 2.51 28.15 19.48
C PHE A 177 3.65 27.89 20.47
N SER A 178 3.77 26.67 20.99
CA SER A 178 4.88 26.28 21.86
C SER A 178 6.24 26.35 21.17
N LEU A 179 6.33 25.99 19.88
CA LEU A 179 7.55 26.16 19.08
C LEU A 179 7.94 27.64 18.98
N SER A 180 7.01 28.55 18.68
CA SER A 180 7.29 30.00 18.67
C SER A 180 7.78 30.51 20.02
N ARG A 181 7.23 29.98 21.13
CA ARG A 181 7.72 30.32 22.47
C ARG A 181 9.14 29.80 22.70
N LEU A 182 9.43 28.56 22.31
CA LEU A 182 10.76 27.96 22.43
C LEU A 182 11.83 28.76 21.66
N GLU A 183 11.53 29.21 20.44
CA GLU A 183 12.43 30.05 19.63
C GLU A 183 12.87 31.33 20.36
N SER A 184 11.96 31.93 21.13
CA SER A 184 12.17 33.18 21.86
C SER A 184 12.88 33.02 23.21
N THR A 185 13.12 31.79 23.67
CA THR A 185 13.73 31.55 24.99
C THR A 185 15.19 32.02 25.02
N ARG A 186 15.57 32.72 26.10
CA ARG A 186 16.94 33.22 26.31
C ARG A 186 17.62 32.66 27.56
N SER A 187 16.88 31.88 28.36
CA SER A 187 17.37 31.27 29.60
C SER A 187 17.05 29.78 29.59
N PHE A 188 18.00 28.97 30.08
CA PHE A 188 17.82 27.53 30.18
C PHE A 188 16.65 27.14 31.11
N ASN A 189 16.40 27.90 32.17
CA ASN A 189 15.30 27.61 33.09
C ASN A 189 13.92 27.80 32.41
N ASP A 190 13.78 28.87 31.64
CA ASP A 190 12.55 29.15 30.90
C ASP A 190 12.37 28.15 29.76
N PHE A 191 13.46 27.81 29.07
CA PHE A 191 13.45 26.76 28.06
C PHE A 191 12.92 25.44 28.61
N VAL A 192 13.43 24.95 29.75
CA VAL A 192 12.97 23.68 30.36
C VAL A 192 11.48 23.73 30.69
N LYS A 193 10.97 24.85 31.21
CA LYS A 193 9.54 25.02 31.52
C LYS A 193 8.67 24.95 30.26
N VAL A 194 9.05 25.67 29.20
CA VAL A 194 8.29 25.67 27.94
C VAL A 194 8.41 24.32 27.24
N PHE A 195 9.58 23.68 27.27
CA PHE A 195 9.83 22.39 26.65
C PHE A 195 9.02 21.26 27.32
N ALA A 196 8.79 21.34 28.63
CA ALA A 196 7.90 20.41 29.34
C ALA A 196 6.44 20.54 28.89
N VAL A 197 5.96 21.76 28.65
CA VAL A 197 4.60 22.00 28.12
C VAL A 197 4.50 21.48 26.69
N PHE A 198 5.46 21.83 25.84
CA PHE A 198 5.59 21.32 24.47
C PHE A 198 5.56 19.79 24.43
N GLY A 199 6.28 19.11 25.32
CA GLY A 199 6.29 17.65 25.39
C GLY A 199 4.91 17.05 25.73
N GLY A 200 4.14 17.69 26.60
CA GLY A 200 2.76 17.28 26.91
C GLY A 200 1.82 17.45 25.70
N GLU A 201 1.94 18.56 24.99
CA GLU A 201 1.16 18.83 23.77
C GLU A 201 1.50 17.87 22.63
N MET A 202 2.78 17.50 22.49
CA MET A 202 3.24 16.48 21.54
C MET A 202 2.61 15.11 21.80
N VAL A 203 2.44 14.71 23.07
CA VAL A 203 1.75 13.47 23.43
C VAL A 203 0.25 13.55 23.07
N GLU A 204 -0.40 14.68 23.34
CA GLU A 204 -1.80 14.91 22.94
C GLU A 204 -1.97 14.76 21.41
N LEU A 205 -1.12 15.43 20.62
CA LEU A 205 -1.15 15.32 19.16
C LEU A 205 -0.85 13.89 18.71
N ALA A 206 0.13 13.20 19.32
CA ALA A 206 0.50 11.85 18.93
C ALA A 206 -0.67 10.86 19.06
N HIS A 207 -1.48 10.97 20.10
CA HIS A 207 -2.69 10.16 20.26
C HIS A 207 -3.75 10.50 19.22
N ARG A 208 -4.13 11.78 19.10
CA ARG A 208 -5.20 12.22 18.19
C ARG A 208 -4.87 11.96 16.72
N SER A 209 -3.64 12.28 16.30
CA SER A 209 -3.16 12.01 14.94
C SER A 209 -3.03 10.50 14.66
N GLY A 210 -2.78 9.67 15.67
CA GLY A 210 -2.72 8.22 15.55
C GLY A 210 -4.07 7.57 15.34
N ASP A 211 -5.07 7.98 16.12
CA ASP A 211 -6.45 7.53 15.91
C ASP A 211 -6.92 7.92 14.51
N ARG A 212 -6.65 9.16 14.10
CA ARG A 212 -6.98 9.63 12.74
C ARG A 212 -6.24 8.85 11.66
N GLN A 213 -4.94 8.56 11.83
CA GLN A 213 -4.18 7.74 10.89
C GLN A 213 -4.83 6.36 10.69
N HIS A 214 -5.25 5.70 11.77
CA HIS A 214 -5.87 4.38 11.66
C HIS A 214 -7.23 4.42 10.95
N ASP A 215 -7.96 5.52 11.14
CA ASP A 215 -9.30 5.74 10.63
C ASP A 215 -9.36 6.15 9.15
N LEU A 216 -8.32 6.81 8.62
CA LEU A 216 -8.25 7.16 7.19
C LEU A 216 -8.45 5.93 6.28
N LYS A 217 -8.99 6.12 5.08
CA LYS A 217 -9.11 5.06 4.05
C LYS A 217 -7.94 5.07 3.07
N SER A 218 -7.55 6.25 2.60
CA SER A 218 -6.46 6.42 1.63
C SER A 218 -5.13 5.96 2.20
N GLU A 219 -4.51 4.94 1.58
CA GLU A 219 -3.18 4.44 1.96
C GLU A 219 -2.11 5.52 1.82
N LYS A 220 -2.23 6.39 0.81
CA LYS A 220 -1.38 7.58 0.62
C LYS A 220 -1.42 8.50 1.84
N ARG A 221 -2.61 8.90 2.29
CA ARG A 221 -2.77 9.80 3.46
C ARG A 221 -2.32 9.14 4.75
N LYS A 222 -2.55 7.83 4.91
CA LYS A 222 -2.03 7.06 6.06
C LYS A 222 -0.50 7.08 6.11
N ALA A 223 0.15 6.82 4.98
CA ALA A 223 1.60 6.82 4.89
C ALA A 223 2.17 8.21 5.23
N GLN A 224 1.58 9.28 4.67
CA GLN A 224 1.98 10.67 4.96
C GLN A 224 1.81 11.01 6.44
N MET A 225 0.69 10.65 7.05
CA MET A 225 0.44 10.84 8.47
C MET A 225 1.46 10.08 9.33
N SER A 226 1.75 8.83 8.97
CA SER A 226 2.74 8.00 9.68
C SER A 226 4.12 8.64 9.68
N ILE A 227 4.53 9.16 8.52
CA ILE A 227 5.81 9.85 8.33
C ILE A 227 5.88 11.13 9.15
N ALA A 228 4.86 11.98 9.06
CA ALA A 228 4.84 13.26 9.76
C ALA A 228 4.93 13.06 11.28
N ARG A 229 4.20 12.06 11.81
CA ARG A 229 4.25 11.69 13.23
C ARG A 229 5.63 11.17 13.64
N THR A 230 6.22 10.28 12.85
CA THR A 230 7.55 9.73 13.12
C THR A 230 8.64 10.81 13.07
N ALA A 231 8.52 11.75 12.12
CA ALA A 231 9.43 12.89 12.01
C ALA A 231 9.36 13.78 13.26
N LEU A 232 8.15 14.15 13.72
CA LEU A 232 7.96 14.94 14.94
C LEU A 232 8.54 14.27 16.18
N GLU A 233 8.37 12.96 16.33
CA GLU A 233 8.96 12.19 17.42
C GLU A 233 10.48 12.28 17.43
N ARG A 234 11.13 12.05 16.28
CA ARG A 234 12.60 12.08 16.15
C ARG A 234 13.17 13.49 16.31
N LEU A 235 12.52 14.49 15.70
CA LEU A 235 12.95 15.88 15.76
C LEU A 235 12.89 16.45 17.18
N THR A 236 12.07 15.89 18.07
CA THR A 236 11.95 16.35 19.47
C THR A 236 13.30 16.30 20.21
N MET A 237 14.09 15.23 20.03
CA MET A 237 15.41 15.14 20.67
C MET A 237 16.42 16.10 20.04
N LEU A 238 16.40 16.23 18.70
CA LEU A 238 17.25 17.19 18.00
C LEU A 238 16.92 18.63 18.39
N LEU A 239 15.64 18.95 18.61
CA LEU A 239 15.20 20.27 19.06
C LEU A 239 15.77 20.57 20.45
N LEU A 240 15.71 19.60 21.35
CA LEU A 240 16.27 19.71 22.70
C LEU A 240 17.77 19.98 22.66
N THR A 241 18.55 19.16 21.95
CA THR A 241 20.01 19.27 21.95
C THR A 241 20.50 20.50 21.20
N SER A 242 19.89 20.84 20.06
CA SER A 242 20.27 22.03 19.27
C SER A 242 19.93 23.32 20.03
N SER A 243 18.74 23.41 20.64
CA SER A 243 18.36 24.57 21.46
C SER A 243 19.23 24.73 22.70
N LYS A 244 19.54 23.62 23.40
CA LYS A 244 20.48 23.61 24.54
C LYS A 244 21.87 24.08 24.12
N THR A 245 22.32 23.68 22.92
CA THR A 245 23.63 24.09 22.37
C THR A 245 23.65 25.58 22.06
N TYR A 246 22.62 26.11 21.42
CA TYR A 246 22.54 27.54 21.11
C TYR A 246 22.41 28.40 22.38
N LEU A 247 21.60 27.99 23.37
CA LEU A 247 21.52 28.68 24.66
C LEU A 247 22.86 28.71 25.41
N ARG A 248 23.74 27.73 25.16
CA ARG A 248 25.09 27.71 25.73
C ARG A 248 26.05 28.64 24.97
N HIS A 249 25.90 28.72 23.66
CA HIS A 249 26.78 29.45 22.73
C HIS A 249 25.94 30.36 21.82
N PRO A 250 25.36 31.45 22.34
CA PRO A 250 24.41 32.29 21.60
C PRO A 250 25.04 33.07 20.44
N ASP A 251 26.36 33.28 20.47
CA ASP A 251 27.12 33.99 19.44
C ASP A 251 27.62 33.05 18.32
N CYS A 252 27.26 31.77 18.36
CA CYS A 252 27.70 30.77 17.38
C CYS A 252 26.66 30.62 16.25
N ASP A 253 27.00 31.13 15.06
CA ASP A 253 26.12 31.07 13.88
C ASP A 253 25.74 29.64 13.49
N SER A 254 26.67 28.69 13.59
CA SER A 254 26.37 27.28 13.26
C SER A 254 25.40 26.65 14.25
N ALA A 255 25.45 27.03 15.54
CA ALA A 255 24.50 26.56 16.53
C ALA A 255 23.10 27.15 16.28
N LEU A 256 23.03 28.43 15.91
CA LEU A 256 21.78 29.10 15.54
C LEU A 256 21.12 28.42 14.33
N GLN A 257 21.87 28.28 13.22
CA GLN A 257 21.36 27.67 11.99
C GLN A 257 20.94 26.21 12.20
N CYS A 258 21.70 25.45 12.99
CA CYS A 258 21.36 24.07 13.33
C CYS A 258 20.00 23.99 14.06
N ARG A 259 19.80 24.84 15.08
CA ARG A 259 18.55 24.92 15.84
C ARG A 259 17.37 25.34 14.95
N ASP A 260 17.54 26.42 14.19
CA ASP A 260 16.47 26.99 13.37
C ASP A 260 16.07 26.03 12.24
N GLY A 261 17.03 25.28 11.69
CA GLY A 261 16.75 24.20 10.75
C GLY A 261 15.89 23.08 11.36
N VAL A 262 16.09 22.72 12.62
CA VAL A 262 15.21 21.75 13.30
C VAL A 262 13.81 22.31 13.50
N PHE A 263 13.67 23.58 13.93
CA PHE A 263 12.36 24.23 14.03
C PHE A 263 11.61 24.22 12.69
N TYR A 264 12.30 24.54 11.61
CA TYR A 264 11.75 24.51 10.26
C TYR A 264 11.21 23.12 9.87
N GLN A 265 11.98 22.06 10.12
CA GLN A 265 11.54 20.68 9.84
C GLN A 265 10.33 20.25 10.70
N MET A 266 10.24 20.71 11.95
CA MET A 266 9.07 20.43 12.79
C MET A 266 7.82 21.12 12.26
N LYS A 267 7.92 22.39 11.85
CA LYS A 267 6.80 23.14 11.24
C LYS A 267 6.31 22.49 9.95
N LEU A 268 7.22 22.03 9.08
CA LEU A 268 6.87 21.26 7.89
C LEU A 268 6.11 19.97 8.22
N SER A 269 6.53 19.26 9.28
CA SER A 269 5.87 18.02 9.70
C SER A 269 4.47 18.28 10.25
N LEU A 270 4.27 19.38 11.00
CA LEU A 270 2.94 19.81 11.47
C LEU A 270 2.02 20.21 10.30
N GLU A 271 2.56 20.92 9.30
CA GLU A 271 1.82 21.28 8.10
C GLU A 271 1.39 20.04 7.30
N LEU A 272 2.25 19.02 7.19
CA LEU A 272 1.90 17.75 6.56
C LEU A 272 0.76 17.03 7.30
N ILE A 273 0.74 17.04 8.64
CA ILE A 273 -0.38 16.49 9.43
C ILE A 273 -1.69 17.21 9.07
N ALA A 274 -1.66 18.55 9.02
CA ALA A 274 -2.84 19.34 8.71
C ALA A 274 -3.37 19.08 7.29
N ILE A 275 -2.49 18.99 6.30
CA ILE A 275 -2.85 18.60 4.93
C ILE A 275 -3.53 17.23 4.92
N CYS A 276 -3.00 16.26 5.68
CA CYS A 276 -3.54 14.91 5.72
C CYS A 276 -4.92 14.82 6.40
N VAL A 277 -5.17 15.59 7.46
CA VAL A 277 -6.47 15.56 8.16
C VAL A 277 -7.56 16.35 7.43
N CYS A 278 -7.20 17.42 6.72
CA CYS A 278 -8.14 18.29 6.02
C CYS A 278 -8.58 17.76 4.66
N ASP A 279 -7.90 16.76 4.10
CA ASP A 279 -8.09 16.27 2.74
C ASP A 279 -9.56 16.03 2.34
N GLY A 280 -10.15 16.92 1.54
CA GLY A 280 -11.54 16.87 1.07
C GLY A 280 -12.61 17.17 2.14
N ILE A 281 -12.22 17.72 3.29
CA ILE A 281 -13.11 18.06 4.41
C ILE A 281 -13.07 19.57 4.71
N LEU A 282 -11.85 20.13 4.77
CA LEU A 282 -11.58 21.55 5.00
C LEU A 282 -10.56 22.04 3.98
N THR A 283 -10.68 23.31 3.59
CA THR A 283 -9.62 23.99 2.85
C THR A 283 -8.55 24.44 3.83
N THR A 284 -7.36 23.85 3.78
CA THR A 284 -6.22 24.35 4.54
C THR A 284 -5.63 25.55 3.80
N GLU A 285 -5.36 26.63 4.52
CA GLU A 285 -4.55 27.72 3.97
C GLU A 285 -3.16 27.16 3.61
N LYS A 286 -2.67 27.48 2.41
CA LYS A 286 -1.29 27.15 2.04
C LYS A 286 -0.37 27.98 2.92
N ASN A 287 0.74 27.41 3.40
CA ASN A 287 1.82 28.13 4.09
C ASN A 287 1.43 28.66 5.48
N ARG A 288 0.78 27.83 6.32
CA ARG A 288 0.32 28.27 7.67
C ARG A 288 1.45 28.68 8.61
N TYR A 289 2.63 28.08 8.46
CA TYR A 289 3.76 28.27 9.39
C TYR A 289 5.04 28.81 8.75
N ILE A 290 5.13 28.76 7.42
CA ILE A 290 6.34 29.06 6.68
C ILE A 290 5.96 30.11 5.64
N GLN A 291 6.59 31.28 5.69
CA GLN A 291 6.26 32.38 4.76
C GLN A 291 6.95 32.23 3.40
N ASP A 292 8.07 31.50 3.34
CA ASP A 292 8.79 31.19 2.12
C ASP A 292 8.18 29.96 1.43
N GLU A 293 7.91 30.05 0.12
CA GLU A 293 7.52 28.88 -0.66
C GLU A 293 8.68 27.85 -0.64
N PRO A 294 8.46 26.62 -0.15
CA PRO A 294 9.50 25.61 -0.18
C PRO A 294 9.85 25.27 -1.64
N ASP A 295 11.14 25.08 -1.93
CA ASP A 295 11.63 24.67 -3.27
C ASP A 295 10.96 23.39 -3.80
N MET A 296 10.39 22.57 -2.91
CA MET A 296 9.69 21.32 -3.23
C MET A 296 8.29 21.27 -2.62
N PRO A 297 7.28 20.70 -3.31
CA PRO A 297 5.92 20.63 -2.79
C PRO A 297 5.84 19.87 -1.47
N ILE A 298 5.20 20.44 -0.44
CA ILE A 298 5.04 19.80 0.88
C ILE A 298 4.35 18.44 0.76
N ASP A 299 3.32 18.34 -0.08
CA ASP A 299 2.68 17.07 -0.41
C ASP A 299 3.58 16.25 -1.36
N ILE A 300 4.42 15.40 -0.76
CA ILE A 300 5.33 14.47 -1.47
C ILE A 300 4.60 13.73 -2.59
N ALA A 301 3.34 13.40 -2.37
CA ALA A 301 2.61 12.54 -3.29
C ALA A 301 1.98 13.28 -4.48
N LEU A 302 2.36 14.53 -4.71
CA LEU A 302 2.12 15.26 -5.95
C LEU A 302 3.39 15.31 -6.84
N GLN A 303 4.52 14.81 -6.34
CA GLN A 303 5.78 14.80 -7.10
C GLN A 303 5.68 13.77 -8.24
N LEU A 304 5.97 14.20 -9.47
CA LEU A 304 5.99 13.31 -10.62
C LEU A 304 7.25 12.45 -10.57
N THR A 305 7.11 11.13 -10.76
CA THR A 305 8.21 10.17 -10.83
C THR A 305 8.25 9.49 -12.19
N ALA A 306 9.39 8.86 -12.54
CA ALA A 306 9.52 8.13 -13.79
C ALA A 306 8.46 7.01 -13.88
N ASN A 307 8.26 6.25 -12.81
CA ASN A 307 7.21 5.22 -12.77
C ASN A 307 5.79 5.81 -12.90
N ALA A 308 5.51 6.95 -12.26
CA ALA A 308 4.21 7.61 -12.42
C ALA A 308 3.98 8.11 -13.85
N ALA A 309 5.02 8.68 -14.49
CA ALA A 309 4.96 9.11 -15.89
C ALA A 309 4.76 7.92 -16.85
N ILE A 310 5.47 6.79 -16.63
CA ILE A 310 5.27 5.54 -17.38
C ILE A 310 3.83 5.05 -17.23
N LYS A 311 3.29 5.02 -16.01
CA LYS A 311 1.91 4.60 -15.76
C LYS A 311 0.89 5.50 -16.47
N GLN A 312 1.07 6.82 -16.41
CA GLN A 312 0.22 7.78 -17.12
C GLN A 312 0.28 7.57 -18.64
N LEU A 313 1.46 7.33 -19.20
CA LEU A 313 1.64 6.99 -20.61
C LEU A 313 0.90 5.70 -20.97
N THR A 314 1.09 4.63 -20.21
CA THR A 314 0.41 3.35 -20.44
C THR A 314 -1.12 3.48 -20.36
N GLU A 315 -1.66 4.25 -19.42
CA GLU A 315 -3.10 4.53 -19.33
C GLU A 315 -3.62 5.31 -20.54
N MET A 316 -2.88 6.31 -21.02
CA MET A 316 -3.23 7.05 -22.24
C MET A 316 -3.17 6.16 -23.50
N LEU A 317 -2.20 5.25 -23.57
CA LEU A 317 -2.08 4.29 -24.66
C LEU A 317 -3.23 3.27 -24.66
N GLU A 318 -3.69 2.84 -23.48
CA GLU A 318 -4.87 1.99 -23.36
C GLU A 318 -6.15 2.72 -23.82
N MET A 319 -6.28 4.00 -23.50
CA MET A 319 -7.38 4.83 -24.00
C MET A 319 -7.33 4.98 -25.52
N ILE A 320 -6.14 5.14 -26.12
CA ILE A 320 -5.97 5.13 -27.57
C ILE A 320 -6.40 3.78 -28.16
N ARG A 321 -5.98 2.67 -27.54
CA ARG A 321 -6.35 1.32 -27.98
C ARG A 321 -7.87 1.14 -28.02
N MET A 322 -8.57 1.59 -26.97
CA MET A 322 -10.03 1.48 -26.88
C MET A 322 -10.78 2.38 -27.86
N THR A 323 -10.24 3.56 -28.16
CA THR A 323 -10.89 4.54 -29.05
C THR A 323 -10.50 4.39 -30.52
N VAL A 324 -9.43 3.64 -30.80
CA VAL A 324 -8.84 3.40 -32.13
C VAL A 324 -8.55 4.71 -32.88
N ARG A 325 -8.34 5.82 -32.15
CA ARG A 325 -8.13 7.15 -32.71
C ARG A 325 -7.22 7.99 -31.82
N VAL A 326 -6.24 8.63 -32.43
CA VAL A 326 -5.37 9.61 -31.76
C VAL A 326 -5.85 11.02 -32.11
N GLY A 327 -6.72 11.59 -31.27
CA GLY A 327 -7.15 12.99 -31.41
C GLY A 327 -5.98 13.98 -31.19
N ALA A 328 -6.07 15.19 -31.76
CA ALA A 328 -5.01 16.22 -31.65
C ALA A 328 -4.63 16.54 -30.19
N GLY A 329 -5.60 16.70 -29.28
CA GLY A 329 -5.33 16.94 -27.86
C GLY A 329 -4.84 15.71 -27.08
N VAL A 330 -4.95 14.49 -27.61
CA VAL A 330 -4.35 13.28 -27.02
C VAL A 330 -2.89 13.18 -27.46
N ARG A 331 -2.60 13.49 -28.73
CA ARG A 331 -1.25 13.54 -29.30
C ARG A 331 -0.33 14.45 -28.51
N GLU A 332 -0.73 15.70 -28.28
CA GLU A 332 0.08 16.67 -27.52
C GLU A 332 0.36 16.19 -26.09
N ARG A 333 -0.65 15.62 -25.42
CA ARG A 333 -0.50 15.10 -24.04
C ARG A 333 0.49 13.95 -23.95
N ILE A 334 0.47 13.04 -24.91
CA ILE A 334 1.36 11.88 -24.90
C ILE A 334 2.80 12.28 -25.24
N VAL A 335 3.00 13.20 -26.19
CA VAL A 335 4.34 13.76 -26.46
C VAL A 335 4.89 14.45 -25.22
N SER A 336 4.10 15.33 -24.60
CA SER A 336 4.50 16.01 -23.38
C SER A 336 4.81 15.05 -22.24
N ALA A 337 4.06 13.95 -22.09
CA ALA A 337 4.31 12.95 -21.07
C ALA A 337 5.58 12.12 -21.33
N LEU A 338 5.88 11.81 -22.60
CA LEU A 338 7.14 11.15 -22.96
C LEU A 338 8.35 12.07 -22.74
N ASP A 339 8.23 13.35 -23.07
CA ASP A 339 9.30 14.31 -22.81
C ASP A 339 9.53 14.51 -21.31
N ALA A 340 8.47 14.55 -20.50
CA ALA A 340 8.58 14.54 -19.05
C ALA A 340 9.25 13.26 -18.53
N LEU A 341 8.91 12.10 -19.06
CA LEU A 341 9.58 10.84 -18.73
C LEU A 341 11.07 10.89 -19.05
N CYS A 342 11.46 11.41 -20.22
CA CYS A 342 12.86 11.56 -20.59
C CYS A 342 13.63 12.48 -19.63
N GLN A 343 13.02 13.59 -19.19
CA GLN A 343 13.61 14.47 -18.19
C GLN A 343 13.81 13.74 -16.85
N LEU A 344 12.79 13.01 -16.38
CA LEU A 344 12.86 12.25 -15.13
C LEU A 344 13.88 11.12 -15.15
N THR A 345 14.19 10.57 -16.33
CA THR A 345 15.25 9.56 -16.48
C THR A 345 16.66 10.16 -16.49
N GLN A 346 16.81 11.49 -16.60
CA GLN A 346 18.12 12.14 -16.54
C GLN A 346 18.78 11.96 -15.18
N ASP A 347 18.00 11.87 -14.10
CA ASP A 347 18.52 11.53 -12.77
C ASP A 347 19.32 10.22 -12.78
N PHE A 348 18.95 9.26 -13.64
CA PHE A 348 19.68 8.00 -13.80
C PHE A 348 20.89 8.15 -14.72
N THR A 349 20.76 8.86 -15.84
CA THR A 349 21.81 8.95 -16.85
C THR A 349 22.92 9.92 -16.46
N ASP A 350 22.60 11.00 -15.76
CA ASP A 350 23.56 12.03 -15.36
C ASP A 350 24.25 11.67 -14.04
N SER A 351 23.75 10.65 -13.34
CA SER A 351 24.38 10.05 -12.18
C SER A 351 25.83 9.66 -12.47
N ALA A 352 26.75 10.12 -11.62
CA ALA A 352 28.16 9.71 -11.67
C ALA A 352 28.35 8.23 -11.32
N TYR A 353 27.37 7.63 -10.63
CA TYR A 353 27.42 6.27 -10.11
C TYR A 353 26.75 5.25 -11.03
N THR A 354 26.01 5.68 -12.05
CA THR A 354 25.45 4.78 -13.07
C THR A 354 26.55 4.29 -14.03
N PRO A 355 26.80 2.96 -14.13
CA PRO A 355 27.73 2.36 -15.09
C PRO A 355 27.39 2.71 -16.54
N HIS A 356 28.42 2.81 -17.40
CA HIS A 356 28.24 3.22 -18.80
C HIS A 356 27.25 2.34 -19.58
N HIS A 357 27.35 1.01 -19.42
CA HIS A 357 26.45 0.06 -20.09
C HIS A 357 24.99 0.22 -19.67
N GLN A 358 24.71 0.56 -18.40
CA GLN A 358 23.34 0.76 -17.92
C GLN A 358 22.75 2.08 -18.44
N ARG A 359 23.58 3.12 -18.50
CA ARG A 359 23.23 4.41 -19.10
C ARG A 359 22.88 4.25 -20.58
N GLU A 360 23.70 3.53 -21.34
CA GLU A 360 23.47 3.23 -22.75
C GLU A 360 22.14 2.48 -22.94
N GLN A 361 21.89 1.42 -22.15
CA GLN A 361 20.63 0.68 -22.20
C GLN A 361 19.40 1.55 -21.90
N ILE A 362 19.47 2.47 -20.93
CA ILE A 362 18.37 3.41 -20.64
C ILE A 362 18.12 4.31 -21.86
N LEU A 363 19.18 4.86 -22.45
CA LEU A 363 19.09 5.73 -23.62
C LEU A 363 18.51 5.00 -24.83
N ASP A 364 18.94 3.77 -25.09
CA ASP A 364 18.42 2.91 -26.17
C ASP A 364 16.91 2.71 -26.01
N PHE A 365 16.43 2.35 -24.81
CA PHE A 365 15.00 2.19 -24.56
C PHE A 365 14.21 3.49 -24.74
N LEU A 366 14.79 4.64 -24.37
CA LEU A 366 14.15 5.95 -24.58
C LEU A 366 14.07 6.30 -26.08
N GLU A 367 15.11 6.01 -26.85
CA GLU A 367 15.11 6.17 -28.31
C GLU A 367 14.08 5.27 -28.98
N GLU A 368 14.00 4.00 -28.57
CA GLU A 368 12.97 3.06 -29.05
C GLU A 368 11.56 3.54 -28.69
N CYS A 369 11.34 4.09 -27.49
CA CYS A 369 10.06 4.68 -27.10
C CYS A 369 9.70 5.89 -27.98
N ARG A 370 10.68 6.78 -28.26
CA ARG A 370 10.47 7.93 -29.15
C ARG A 370 10.18 7.51 -30.60
N PHE A 371 10.84 6.47 -31.07
CA PHE A 371 10.60 5.90 -32.40
C PHE A 371 9.18 5.35 -32.53
N GLU A 372 8.75 4.49 -31.60
CA GLU A 372 7.39 3.92 -31.64
C GLU A 372 6.31 4.99 -31.40
N MET A 373 6.61 6.01 -30.59
CA MET A 373 5.73 7.16 -30.42
C MET A 373 5.56 7.94 -31.73
N THR A 374 6.64 8.12 -32.48
CA THR A 374 6.60 8.81 -33.78
C THR A 374 5.73 8.03 -34.76
N ASN A 375 5.86 6.70 -34.79
CA ASN A 375 5.02 5.82 -35.61
C ASN A 375 3.54 5.90 -35.21
N LEU A 376 3.23 6.00 -33.91
CA LEU A 376 1.86 6.14 -33.40
C LEU A 376 1.19 7.45 -33.82
N ILE A 377 2.01 8.50 -33.99
CA ILE A 377 1.58 9.86 -34.27
C ILE A 377 1.50 10.12 -35.79
N GLN A 378 2.14 9.33 -36.65
CA GLN A 378 2.04 9.56 -38.09
C GLN A 378 0.59 9.40 -38.60
N PRO A 379 0.12 10.27 -39.52
CA PRO A 379 -1.20 10.14 -40.12
C PRO A 379 -1.20 8.97 -41.11
N ASP A 380 -2.03 7.95 -40.86
CA ASP A 380 -2.26 6.88 -41.83
C ASP A 380 -3.23 7.33 -42.92
N GLU A 381 -2.86 7.13 -44.19
CA GLU A 381 -3.70 7.45 -45.36
C GLU A 381 -4.86 6.45 -45.57
N ASN A 382 -4.90 5.34 -44.81
CA ASN A 382 -5.81 4.22 -45.04
C ASN A 382 -6.49 3.72 -43.73
N GLU A 383 -7.75 4.10 -43.50
CA GLU A 383 -8.47 3.93 -42.20
C GLU A 383 -8.57 2.48 -41.67
N GLN A 384 -8.60 1.46 -42.54
CA GLN A 384 -8.77 0.05 -42.14
C GLN A 384 -7.45 -0.66 -41.78
N LEU A 385 -6.34 -0.30 -42.44
CA LEU A 385 -4.99 -0.78 -42.09
C LEU A 385 -4.44 -0.05 -40.85
N ALA A 386 -4.85 1.21 -40.68
CA ALA A 386 -4.50 2.06 -39.54
C ALA A 386 -4.92 1.46 -38.19
N ALA A 387 -6.12 0.87 -38.11
CA ALA A 387 -6.62 0.30 -36.86
C ALA A 387 -5.77 -0.90 -36.37
N SER A 388 -5.40 -1.80 -37.28
CA SER A 388 -4.53 -2.95 -36.95
C SER A 388 -3.06 -2.54 -36.71
N GLY A 389 -2.57 -1.53 -37.43
CA GLY A 389 -1.21 -1.00 -37.22
C GLY A 389 -1.09 -0.27 -35.89
N LEU A 390 -2.12 0.50 -35.50
CA LEU A 390 -2.18 1.25 -34.26
C LEU A 390 -2.10 0.33 -33.03
N GLU A 391 -2.87 -0.76 -33.00
CA GLU A 391 -2.82 -1.73 -31.89
C GLU A 391 -1.42 -2.33 -31.71
N VAL A 392 -0.75 -2.68 -32.81
CA VAL A 392 0.61 -3.23 -32.78
C VAL A 392 1.60 -2.20 -32.25
N THR A 393 1.53 -0.95 -32.70
CA THR A 393 2.41 0.14 -32.25
C THR A 393 2.19 0.46 -30.77
N VAL A 394 0.93 0.51 -30.31
CA VAL A 394 0.58 0.68 -28.90
C VAL A 394 1.16 -0.44 -28.04
N GLU A 395 1.04 -1.69 -28.49
CA GLU A 395 1.58 -2.85 -27.78
C GLU A 395 3.11 -2.81 -27.73
N ARG A 396 3.79 -2.47 -28.84
CA ARG A 396 5.24 -2.30 -28.88
C ARG A 396 5.72 -1.22 -27.93
N LEU A 397 5.10 -0.04 -27.97
CA LEU A 397 5.44 1.07 -27.08
C LEU A 397 5.21 0.71 -25.61
N ASN A 398 4.12 0.03 -25.28
CA ASN A 398 3.87 -0.47 -23.92
C ASN A 398 4.93 -1.47 -23.46
N ARG A 399 5.43 -2.34 -24.35
CA ARG A 399 6.55 -3.24 -24.02
C ARG A 399 7.83 -2.47 -23.75
N ARG A 400 8.18 -1.49 -24.60
CA ARG A 400 9.38 -0.66 -24.39
C ARG A 400 9.32 0.16 -23.10
N LEU A 401 8.14 0.70 -22.76
CA LEU A 401 7.93 1.39 -21.48
C LEU A 401 8.11 0.45 -20.27
N LYS A 402 7.68 -0.82 -20.37
CA LYS A 402 7.90 -1.83 -19.32
C LYS A 402 9.37 -2.21 -19.21
N ASP A 403 10.07 -2.39 -20.34
CA ASP A 403 11.49 -2.70 -20.37
C ASP A 403 12.32 -1.55 -19.76
N LEU A 404 12.02 -0.31 -20.13
CA LEU A 404 12.58 0.89 -19.50
C LEU A 404 12.32 0.90 -18.00
N SER A 405 11.07 0.69 -17.56
CA SER A 405 10.73 0.65 -16.14
C SER A 405 11.55 -0.40 -15.38
N LYS A 406 11.75 -1.58 -15.96
CA LYS A 406 12.54 -2.66 -15.37
C LYS A 406 14.01 -2.30 -15.31
N GLN A 407 14.54 -1.66 -16.35
CA GLN A 407 15.92 -1.20 -16.36
C GLN A 407 16.18 -0.15 -15.28
N LEU A 408 15.29 0.85 -15.14
CA LEU A 408 15.39 1.85 -14.06
C LEU A 408 15.37 1.20 -12.68
N GLN A 409 14.54 0.16 -12.48
CA GLN A 409 14.53 -0.62 -11.24
C GLN A 409 15.86 -1.32 -10.97
N ILE A 410 16.45 -1.96 -11.99
CA ILE A 410 17.75 -2.64 -11.86
C ILE A 410 18.82 -1.63 -11.42
N VAL A 411 18.93 -0.49 -12.11
CA VAL A 411 19.95 0.53 -11.81
C VAL A 411 19.78 1.08 -10.38
N ALA A 412 18.58 1.50 -10.00
CA ALA A 412 18.33 2.03 -8.66
C ALA A 412 18.63 0.99 -7.57
N MET A 413 18.18 -0.25 -7.74
CA MET A 413 18.36 -1.30 -6.73
C MET A 413 19.82 -1.74 -6.59
N GLU A 414 20.57 -1.76 -7.69
CA GLU A 414 22.01 -2.07 -7.67
C GLU A 414 22.80 -1.00 -6.92
N GLN A 415 22.55 0.29 -7.21
CA GLN A 415 23.21 1.40 -6.51
C GLN A 415 22.89 1.41 -5.01
N ILE A 416 21.62 1.22 -4.63
CA ILE A 416 21.24 1.11 -3.21
C ILE A 416 21.96 -0.05 -2.54
N SER A 417 22.00 -1.21 -3.19
CA SER A 417 22.67 -2.41 -2.68
C SER A 417 24.17 -2.17 -2.49
N GLU A 418 24.82 -1.44 -3.41
CA GLU A 418 26.23 -1.10 -3.30
C GLU A 418 26.52 -0.17 -2.12
N VAL A 419 25.78 0.95 -2.02
CA VAL A 419 25.97 1.93 -0.93
C VAL A 419 25.72 1.29 0.44
N LEU A 420 24.63 0.54 0.61
CA LEU A 420 24.31 -0.10 1.89
C LEU A 420 25.29 -1.23 2.24
N ARG A 421 25.90 -1.88 1.25
CA ARG A 421 26.90 -2.95 1.49
C ARG A 421 28.27 -2.37 1.84
N ALA A 422 28.63 -1.23 1.26
CA ALA A 422 29.88 -0.54 1.56
C ALA A 422 29.91 -0.07 3.04
N ASN A 423 28.74 0.25 3.60
CA ASN A 423 28.56 0.59 5.03
C ASN A 423 29.50 1.72 5.48
N GLU A 424 29.78 2.65 4.56
CA GLU A 424 30.66 3.79 4.79
C GLU A 424 30.08 4.74 5.83
N ASP A 425 28.75 4.88 5.90
CA ASP A 425 28.03 5.71 6.85
C ASP A 425 28.41 5.34 8.30
N GLN A 426 28.40 4.05 8.65
CA GLN A 426 28.73 3.60 10.00
C GLN A 426 30.16 3.96 10.37
N VAL A 427 31.11 3.80 9.43
CA VAL A 427 32.53 4.12 9.64
C VAL A 427 32.72 5.62 9.81
N LEU A 428 32.08 6.44 8.97
CA LEU A 428 32.17 7.90 9.02
C LEU A 428 31.60 8.44 10.32
N LEU A 429 30.39 8.02 10.70
CA LEU A 429 29.73 8.45 11.93
C LEU A 429 30.50 8.02 13.19
N SER A 430 30.96 6.77 13.25
CA SER A 430 31.72 6.27 14.41
C SER A 430 33.07 6.97 14.55
N SER A 431 33.77 7.21 13.42
CA SER A 431 35.04 7.93 13.42
C SER A 431 34.87 9.38 13.85
N MET A 432 33.84 10.07 13.35
CA MET A 432 33.53 11.44 13.74
C MET A 432 33.20 11.54 15.23
N LYS A 433 32.41 10.60 15.78
CA LYS A 433 32.14 10.51 17.22
C LYS A 433 33.40 10.23 18.05
N ALA A 434 34.29 9.34 17.58
CA ALA A 434 35.53 9.02 18.27
C ALA A 434 36.48 10.24 18.34
N CYS A 435 36.68 10.94 17.22
CA CYS A 435 37.45 12.20 17.17
C CYS A 435 36.85 13.27 18.08
N ALA A 436 35.51 13.38 18.10
CA ALA A 436 34.80 14.32 18.98
C ALA A 436 35.02 14.05 20.48
N VAL A 437 35.14 12.77 20.86
CA VAL A 437 35.42 12.34 22.25
C VAL A 437 36.89 12.55 22.61
N SER A 438 37.82 12.25 21.70
CA SER A 438 39.26 12.44 21.93
C SER A 438 39.69 13.91 21.89
N GLY A 439 38.85 14.80 21.36
CA GLY A 439 39.16 16.22 21.16
C GLY A 439 40.00 16.48 19.91
N ASP A 440 40.05 15.53 18.98
CA ASP A 440 40.72 15.65 17.67
C ASP A 440 39.84 16.40 16.67
N ILE A 441 39.93 17.74 16.68
CA ILE A 441 39.09 18.60 15.85
C ILE A 441 39.45 18.51 14.36
N ASP A 442 40.73 18.36 14.04
CA ASP A 442 41.17 18.14 12.65
C ASP A 442 40.58 16.83 12.09
N GLY A 443 40.54 15.79 12.92
CA GLY A 443 39.83 14.55 12.62
C GLY A 443 38.34 14.75 12.37
N VAL A 444 37.64 15.49 13.26
CA VAL A 444 36.21 15.80 13.08
C VAL A 444 35.95 16.51 11.75
N GLU A 445 36.70 17.58 11.44
CA GLU A 445 36.52 18.34 10.19
C GLU A 445 36.78 17.48 8.95
N LYS A 446 37.83 16.64 9.00
CA LYS A 446 38.15 15.68 7.93
C LYS A 446 37.02 14.70 7.68
N TYR A 447 36.46 14.10 8.73
CA TYR A 447 35.37 13.14 8.59
C TYR A 447 34.04 13.81 8.22
N MET A 448 33.81 15.06 8.64
CA MET A 448 32.67 15.86 8.18
C MET A 448 32.71 16.13 6.67
N HIS A 449 33.89 16.42 6.10
CA HIS A 449 34.01 16.61 4.65
C HIS A 449 33.67 15.33 3.89
N LYS A 450 34.20 14.17 4.35
CA LYS A 450 33.87 12.86 3.76
C LYS A 450 32.39 12.50 3.92
N PHE A 451 31.82 12.83 5.08
CA PHE A 451 30.39 12.66 5.34
C PHE A 451 29.55 13.46 4.36
N ARG A 452 29.93 14.70 4.01
CA ARG A 452 29.21 15.50 3.01
C ARG A 452 29.14 14.79 1.66
N GLU A 453 30.29 14.34 1.14
CA GLU A 453 30.37 13.64 -0.14
C GLU A 453 29.53 12.36 -0.13
N HIS A 454 29.62 11.57 0.95
CA HIS A 454 28.82 10.37 1.12
C HIS A 454 27.31 10.69 1.23
N ALA A 455 26.94 11.74 1.95
CA ALA A 455 25.55 12.18 2.10
C ALA A 455 24.95 12.66 0.77
N ASP A 456 25.73 13.30 -0.10
CA ASP A 456 25.30 13.70 -1.44
C ASP A 456 25.01 12.46 -2.32
N HIS A 457 25.90 11.46 -2.29
CA HIS A 457 25.67 10.17 -2.95
C HIS A 457 24.41 9.46 -2.41
N MET A 458 24.24 9.40 -1.08
CA MET A 458 23.04 8.81 -0.48
C MET A 458 21.74 9.51 -0.92
N GLN A 459 21.75 10.84 -1.03
CA GLN A 459 20.59 11.60 -1.51
C GLN A 459 20.24 11.27 -2.96
N GLU A 460 21.25 11.10 -3.83
CA GLU A 460 21.06 10.70 -5.22
C GLU A 460 20.43 9.30 -5.31
N VAL A 461 20.96 8.35 -4.55
CA VAL A 461 20.42 6.99 -4.46
C VAL A 461 18.96 6.98 -3.95
N CYS A 462 18.64 7.83 -2.96
CA CYS A 462 17.25 7.99 -2.49
C CYS A 462 16.34 8.56 -3.59
N ARG A 463 16.83 9.50 -4.41
CA ARG A 463 16.09 10.07 -5.54
C ARG A 463 15.77 8.98 -6.57
N LEU A 464 16.77 8.19 -6.98
CA LEU A 464 16.56 7.06 -7.91
C LEU A 464 15.53 6.05 -7.38
N LEU A 465 15.61 5.72 -6.08
CA LEU A 465 14.62 4.86 -5.42
C LEU A 465 13.20 5.45 -5.48
N HIS A 466 13.07 6.77 -5.35
CA HIS A 466 11.78 7.45 -5.45
C HIS A 466 11.19 7.35 -6.86
N HIS A 467 12.01 7.48 -7.91
CA HIS A 467 11.55 7.35 -9.31
C HIS A 467 10.91 6.00 -9.62
N ILE A 468 11.36 4.92 -8.97
CA ILE A 468 10.90 3.54 -9.22
C ILE A 468 9.75 3.11 -8.28
N SER A 469 9.17 4.03 -7.51
CA SER A 469 8.11 3.72 -6.55
C SER A 469 6.82 3.20 -7.22
N ILE A 470 6.46 1.94 -6.96
CA ILE A 470 5.39 1.21 -7.66
C ILE A 470 4.01 1.39 -7.01
N THR A 471 3.97 1.63 -5.70
CA THR A 471 2.72 1.81 -4.94
C THR A 471 2.66 3.20 -4.32
N ASP A 472 1.45 3.71 -4.08
CA ASP A 472 1.25 5.03 -3.46
C ASP A 472 1.94 5.16 -2.10
N ALA A 473 1.94 4.08 -1.29
CA ALA A 473 2.61 4.07 0.01
C ALA A 473 4.14 4.15 -0.15
N LEU A 474 4.71 3.36 -1.07
CA LEU A 474 6.14 3.42 -1.36
C LEU A 474 6.55 4.77 -1.94
N HIS A 475 5.73 5.38 -2.78
CA HIS A 475 5.97 6.70 -3.32
C HIS A 475 6.12 7.74 -2.20
N VAL A 476 5.21 7.72 -1.23
CA VAL A 476 5.32 8.59 -0.04
C VAL A 476 6.57 8.26 0.78
N HIS A 477 6.84 6.98 1.06
CA HIS A 477 7.96 6.55 1.90
C HIS A 477 9.32 6.90 1.29
N THR A 478 9.53 6.58 0.02
CA THR A 478 10.77 6.87 -0.72
C THR A 478 11.03 8.37 -0.82
N GLY A 479 10.02 9.17 -1.15
CA GLY A 479 10.17 10.62 -1.24
C GLY A 479 10.42 11.26 0.12
N HIS A 480 9.89 10.70 1.21
CA HIS A 480 10.22 11.16 2.56
C HIS A 480 11.67 10.86 2.93
N VAL A 481 12.16 9.65 2.66
CA VAL A 481 13.55 9.29 2.94
C VAL A 481 14.51 10.23 2.22
N GLU A 482 14.26 10.53 0.93
CA GLU A 482 15.03 11.49 0.15
C GLU A 482 15.06 12.88 0.80
N ARG A 483 13.89 13.43 1.14
CA ARG A 483 13.78 14.77 1.75
C ARG A 483 14.40 14.84 3.14
N ASN A 484 14.22 13.79 3.94
CA ASN A 484 14.78 13.70 5.28
C ASN A 484 16.31 13.67 5.23
N MET A 485 16.90 12.87 4.34
CA MET A 485 18.36 12.85 4.14
C MET A 485 18.89 14.22 3.72
N ARG A 486 18.24 14.86 2.73
CA ARG A 486 18.59 16.21 2.25
C ARG A 486 18.52 17.26 3.36
N ALA A 487 17.51 17.20 4.23
CA ALA A 487 17.36 18.13 5.34
C ALA A 487 18.36 17.86 6.47
N LEU A 488 18.63 16.59 6.78
CA LEU A 488 19.44 16.21 7.93
C LEU A 488 20.95 16.38 7.69
N ALA A 489 21.43 16.13 6.46
CA ALA A 489 22.84 16.25 6.10
C ALA A 489 23.48 17.59 6.49
N PRO A 490 22.93 18.76 6.09
CA PRO A 490 23.51 20.05 6.48
C PRO A 490 23.43 20.31 8.00
N LEU A 491 22.39 19.84 8.68
CA LEU A 491 22.25 20.03 10.13
C LEU A 491 23.28 19.23 10.92
N THR A 492 23.58 18.00 10.50
CA THR A 492 24.66 17.18 11.07
C THR A 492 26.02 17.86 10.90
N ILE A 493 26.27 18.45 9.73
CA ILE A 493 27.50 19.21 9.47
C ILE A 493 27.58 20.46 10.36
N LEU A 494 26.47 21.20 10.53
CA LEU A 494 26.42 22.37 11.41
C LEU A 494 26.65 22.00 12.89
N ALA A 495 26.12 20.87 13.34
CA ALA A 495 26.38 20.34 14.67
C ALA A 495 27.88 20.04 14.86
N GLY A 496 28.52 19.44 13.87
CA GLY A 496 29.97 19.17 13.87
C GLY A 496 30.80 20.46 13.87
N ARG A 497 30.46 21.43 13.00
CA ARG A 497 31.10 22.76 12.97
C ARG A 497 31.02 23.47 14.32
N THR A 498 29.87 23.39 14.98
CA THR A 498 29.68 23.97 16.32
C THR A 498 30.65 23.37 17.33
N LEU A 499 30.93 22.06 17.26
CA LEU A 499 31.94 21.41 18.08
C LEU A 499 33.35 21.86 17.70
N CYS A 500 33.67 22.00 16.42
CA CYS A 500 34.98 22.50 15.98
C CYS A 500 35.28 23.91 16.52
N VAL A 501 34.27 24.79 16.55
CA VAL A 501 34.38 26.14 17.15
C VAL A 501 34.48 26.09 18.68
N HIS A 502 33.79 25.14 19.33
CA HIS A 502 33.73 25.00 20.78
C HIS A 502 34.19 23.61 21.25
N PRO A 503 35.48 23.26 21.13
CA PRO A 503 35.97 21.89 21.30
C PRO A 503 35.85 21.34 22.72
N SER A 504 35.86 22.21 23.72
CA SER A 504 35.69 21.86 25.14
C SER A 504 34.22 21.69 25.55
N SER A 505 33.27 22.03 24.66
CA SER A 505 31.85 22.00 24.97
C SER A 505 31.28 20.58 24.90
N ARG A 506 31.08 19.97 26.08
CA ARG A 506 30.35 18.69 26.18
C ARG A 506 28.96 18.75 25.55
N ILE A 507 28.27 19.88 25.64
CA ILE A 507 26.93 20.06 25.06
C ILE A 507 26.98 20.03 23.53
N ALA A 508 28.00 20.64 22.92
CA ALA A 508 28.16 20.61 21.46
C ALA A 508 28.50 19.19 20.97
N ARG A 509 29.28 18.45 21.76
CA ARG A 509 29.58 17.03 21.50
C ARG A 509 28.34 16.15 21.58
N GLU A 510 27.55 16.29 22.65
CA GLU A 510 26.26 15.60 22.82
C GLU A 510 25.33 15.91 21.63
N ASN A 511 25.29 17.17 21.17
CA ASN A 511 24.49 17.54 20.01
C ASN A 511 24.93 16.81 18.74
N LEU A 512 26.23 16.83 18.42
CA LEU A 512 26.77 16.09 17.26
C LEU A 512 26.43 14.59 17.32
N GLU A 513 26.56 13.97 18.50
CA GLU A 513 26.24 12.57 18.70
C GLU A 513 24.78 12.23 18.35
N VAL A 514 23.82 13.04 18.83
CA VAL A 514 22.40 12.85 18.51
C VAL A 514 22.11 13.02 17.01
N PHE A 515 22.77 13.97 16.34
CA PHE A 515 22.64 14.12 14.89
C PHE A 515 23.22 12.93 14.12
N CYS A 516 24.37 12.39 14.54
CA CYS A 516 24.94 11.17 13.97
C CYS A 516 24.00 9.97 14.13
N ASP A 517 23.44 9.79 15.32
CA ASP A 517 22.54 8.66 15.60
C ASP A 517 21.24 8.78 14.81
N THR A 518 20.72 10.00 14.64
CA THR A 518 19.55 10.27 13.81
C THR A 518 19.83 10.01 12.32
N TRP A 519 21.03 10.35 11.84
CA TRP A 519 21.46 9.97 10.48
C TRP A 519 21.48 8.46 10.31
N GLY A 520 22.08 7.73 11.25
CA GLY A 520 22.09 6.26 11.22
C GLY A 520 20.68 5.66 11.20
N GLN A 521 19.72 6.26 11.91
CA GLN A 521 18.30 5.86 11.82
C GLN A 521 17.70 6.12 10.43
N ALA A 522 18.04 7.25 9.79
CA ALA A 522 17.60 7.53 8.42
C ALA A 522 18.16 6.52 7.41
N VAL A 523 19.41 6.06 7.58
CA VAL A 523 20.01 4.99 6.76
C VAL A 523 19.23 3.67 6.93
N ASN A 524 18.84 3.35 8.16
CA ASN A 524 18.02 2.17 8.44
C ASN A 524 16.63 2.26 7.79
N ASP A 525 16.03 3.44 7.73
CA ASP A 525 14.77 3.66 7.02
C ASP A 525 14.94 3.46 5.51
N LEU A 526 16.01 3.99 4.92
CA LEU A 526 16.35 3.73 3.51
C LEU A 526 16.47 2.23 3.25
N SER A 527 17.19 1.49 4.09
CA SER A 527 17.32 0.03 3.97
C SER A 527 15.97 -0.69 4.04
N ARG A 528 15.09 -0.27 4.96
CA ARG A 528 13.73 -0.83 5.07
C ARG A 528 12.92 -0.57 3.81
N VAL A 529 12.86 0.68 3.36
CA VAL A 529 12.08 1.07 2.18
C VAL A 529 12.62 0.42 0.90
N ALA A 530 13.94 0.29 0.75
CA ALA A 530 14.55 -0.43 -0.36
C ALA A 530 14.11 -1.90 -0.42
N LYS A 531 14.05 -2.59 0.73
CA LYS A 531 13.53 -3.97 0.81
C LYS A 531 12.04 -4.03 0.44
N GLU A 532 11.24 -3.10 0.93
CA GLU A 532 9.81 -3.03 0.56
C GLU A 532 9.62 -2.78 -0.94
N SER A 533 10.44 -1.91 -1.54
CA SER A 533 10.44 -1.66 -2.99
C SER A 533 10.84 -2.90 -3.80
N ASP A 534 11.87 -3.63 -3.38
CA ASP A 534 12.28 -4.90 -4.01
C ASP A 534 11.17 -5.96 -3.96
N VAL A 535 10.53 -6.11 -2.80
CA VAL A 535 9.41 -7.04 -2.59
C VAL A 535 8.21 -6.65 -3.47
N ALA A 536 7.95 -5.35 -3.63
CA ALA A 536 6.90 -4.84 -4.51
C ALA A 536 7.21 -5.07 -6.00
N ALA A 537 8.45 -4.86 -6.43
CA ALA A 537 8.89 -5.07 -7.81
C ALA A 537 8.81 -6.55 -8.23
N ASN A 538 9.16 -7.45 -7.31
CA ASN A 538 9.15 -8.91 -7.56
C ASN A 538 7.76 -9.56 -7.33
N GLY A 539 6.67 -8.79 -7.26
CA GLY A 539 5.29 -9.30 -7.24
C GLY A 539 4.84 -9.99 -5.95
N ARG A 540 5.65 -10.01 -4.88
CA ARG A 540 5.33 -10.69 -3.61
C ARG A 540 4.17 -10.03 -2.84
N VAL A 541 4.00 -8.72 -2.99
CA VAL A 541 2.97 -7.93 -2.27
C VAL A 541 1.54 -8.21 -2.76
N ALA A 542 1.35 -8.54 -4.04
CA ALA A 542 0.03 -8.84 -4.59
C ALA A 542 -0.55 -10.15 -4.00
N ALA A 543 0.31 -11.13 -3.76
CA ALA A 543 -0.06 -12.41 -3.14
C ALA A 543 -0.46 -12.23 -1.65
N GLU A 544 0.19 -11.31 -0.92
CA GLU A 544 -0.10 -11.04 0.50
C GLU A 544 -1.44 -10.31 0.70
N LYS A 545 -1.78 -9.32 -0.14
CA LYS A 545 -3.05 -8.58 -0.03
C LYS A 545 -4.28 -9.43 -0.41
N GLN A 546 -4.17 -10.33 -1.39
CA GLN A 546 -5.27 -11.25 -1.73
C GLN A 546 -5.52 -12.30 -0.64
N ALA A 547 -4.48 -12.73 0.09
CA ALA A 547 -4.61 -13.66 1.21
C ALA A 547 -5.35 -13.06 2.42
N TYR A 548 -5.24 -11.74 2.66
CA TYR A 548 -5.90 -11.09 3.79
C TYR A 548 -7.35 -10.67 3.49
N MET A 549 -7.69 -10.45 2.21
CA MET A 549 -9.05 -10.03 1.78
C MET A 549 -10.05 -11.20 1.69
N SER A 550 -9.61 -12.45 1.87
CA SER A 550 -10.44 -13.65 1.77
C SER A 550 -10.82 -14.27 3.14
N LEU A 551 -10.48 -13.61 4.25
CA LEU A 551 -10.92 -14.03 5.59
C LEU A 551 -12.08 -13.13 6.09
N PRO A 552 -13.35 -13.57 6.03
CA PRO A 552 -14.42 -12.92 6.75
C PRO A 552 -14.23 -13.16 8.25
N ARG A 553 -14.34 -12.12 9.08
CA ARG A 553 -14.51 -12.29 10.54
C ARG A 553 -15.84 -13.01 10.78
N PRO A 554 -15.88 -14.17 11.48
CA PRO A 554 -17.13 -14.90 11.65
C PRO A 554 -18.14 -14.11 12.51
N GLY A 555 -19.21 -13.65 11.86
CA GLY A 555 -20.43 -13.21 12.52
C GLY A 555 -21.13 -14.38 13.20
N LYS A 556 -21.65 -14.12 14.40
CA LYS A 556 -22.40 -15.09 15.22
C LYS A 556 -23.70 -15.49 14.50
N HIS A 557 -23.75 -16.71 13.97
CA HIS A 557 -25.00 -17.46 13.84
C HIS A 557 -24.85 -18.82 14.51
N GLY A 558 -25.71 -19.05 15.51
CA GLY A 558 -25.73 -20.28 16.28
C GLY A 558 -26.32 -21.43 15.49
N THR A 559 -25.70 -22.61 15.61
CA THR A 559 -26.23 -23.77 16.33
C THR A 559 -25.09 -24.78 16.55
N THR A 560 -24.73 -24.98 17.82
CA THR A 560 -24.06 -26.15 18.44
C THR A 560 -23.03 -26.95 17.63
N GLN A 561 -21.72 -26.64 17.77
CA GLN A 561 -20.65 -27.55 18.21
C GLN A 561 -19.50 -26.71 18.82
N LYS A 562 -18.95 -27.13 19.97
CA LYS A 562 -17.89 -26.38 20.70
C LYS A 562 -16.59 -26.36 19.88
N PRO A 563 -15.97 -25.19 19.62
CA PRO A 563 -14.64 -25.13 19.00
C PRO A 563 -13.56 -25.60 19.99
N SER A 564 -12.57 -26.36 19.48
CA SER A 564 -11.37 -26.73 20.22
C SER A 564 -10.52 -25.49 20.53
N LYS A 565 -9.93 -25.45 21.72
CA LYS A 565 -9.11 -24.31 22.16
C LYS A 565 -7.88 -24.14 21.24
N PRO A 566 -7.54 -22.91 20.82
CA PRO A 566 -6.34 -22.66 20.02
C PRO A 566 -5.07 -22.98 20.82
N ILE A 567 -4.16 -23.73 20.21
CA ILE A 567 -2.88 -24.14 20.80
C ILE A 567 -1.75 -23.53 19.96
N THR A 568 -0.82 -22.83 20.63
CA THR A 568 0.47 -22.39 20.08
C THR A 568 1.50 -23.52 20.16
N LEU A 569 2.24 -23.76 19.08
CA LEU A 569 3.29 -24.78 19.02
C LEU A 569 4.57 -24.28 19.69
N ASP A 570 5.31 -25.17 20.36
CA ASP A 570 6.64 -24.86 20.89
C ASP A 570 7.74 -25.04 19.82
N VAL A 571 8.93 -24.54 20.13
CA VAL A 571 10.07 -24.48 19.19
C VAL A 571 10.58 -25.88 18.81
N GLU A 572 10.41 -26.88 19.68
CA GLU A 572 10.89 -28.26 19.48
C GLU A 572 9.96 -29.04 18.54
N ASP A 573 8.64 -28.79 18.63
CA ASP A 573 7.64 -29.32 17.70
C ASP A 573 7.72 -28.65 16.31
N GLN A 574 8.04 -27.35 16.26
CA GLN A 574 8.27 -26.62 14.99
C GLN A 574 9.49 -27.16 14.21
N GLN A 575 10.57 -27.51 14.91
CA GLN A 575 11.77 -28.08 14.26
C GLN A 575 11.53 -29.46 13.63
N LYS A 576 10.65 -30.29 14.22
CA LYS A 576 10.26 -31.59 13.63
C LYS A 576 9.44 -31.42 12.35
N MET A 577 8.59 -30.38 12.29
CA MET A 577 7.78 -30.04 11.12
C MET A 577 8.58 -29.36 9.99
N ALA A 578 9.81 -28.90 10.25
CA ALA A 578 10.63 -28.19 9.27
C ALA A 578 11.01 -29.06 8.06
N LYS A 579 11.21 -30.38 8.24
CA LYS A 579 11.52 -31.32 7.13
C LYS A 579 10.36 -31.43 6.14
N VAL A 580 9.14 -31.58 6.66
CA VAL A 580 7.91 -31.66 5.87
C VAL A 580 7.58 -30.31 5.23
N GLY A 581 7.83 -29.22 5.94
CA GLY A 581 7.74 -27.87 5.40
C GLY A 581 8.68 -27.63 4.20
N LEU A 582 9.90 -28.17 4.24
CA LEU A 582 10.85 -28.02 3.13
C LEU A 582 10.36 -28.69 1.84
N GLU A 583 9.75 -29.88 1.94
CA GLU A 583 9.12 -30.54 0.79
C GLU A 583 7.93 -29.73 0.25
N MET A 584 7.13 -29.12 1.13
CA MET A 584 6.04 -28.23 0.76
C MET A 584 6.53 -26.97 0.04
N LYS A 585 7.70 -26.43 0.44
CA LYS A 585 8.35 -25.30 -0.25
C LYS A 585 8.82 -25.69 -1.65
N LEU A 586 9.44 -26.86 -1.83
CA LEU A 586 9.87 -27.34 -3.14
C LEU A 586 8.69 -27.45 -4.12
N LEU A 587 7.58 -28.04 -3.67
CA LEU A 587 6.36 -28.15 -4.48
C LEU A 587 5.66 -26.80 -4.73
N THR A 588 5.81 -25.84 -3.82
CA THR A 588 5.35 -24.45 -4.02
C THR A 588 6.15 -23.80 -5.15
N SER A 589 7.48 -23.95 -5.11
CA SER A 589 8.37 -23.45 -6.16
C SER A 589 8.10 -24.10 -7.53
N GLU A 590 7.70 -25.37 -7.58
CA GLU A 590 7.35 -26.06 -8.82
C GLU A 590 6.03 -25.53 -9.41
N VAL A 591 4.99 -25.35 -8.58
CA VAL A 591 3.71 -24.78 -9.03
C VAL A 591 3.89 -23.32 -9.45
N ASP A 592 4.68 -22.54 -8.72
CA ASP A 592 4.97 -21.14 -9.07
C ASP A 592 5.76 -21.05 -10.38
N ALA A 593 6.83 -21.83 -10.54
CA ALA A 593 7.62 -21.84 -11.77
C ALA A 593 6.81 -22.30 -13.00
N GLU A 594 5.82 -23.17 -12.81
CA GLU A 594 4.92 -23.55 -13.90
C GLU A 594 3.84 -22.49 -14.15
N ALA A 595 3.32 -21.82 -13.11
CA ALA A 595 2.33 -20.75 -13.24
C ALA A 595 2.92 -19.46 -13.85
N GLU A 596 4.19 -19.14 -13.55
CA GLU A 596 4.92 -17.98 -14.09
C GLU A 596 5.10 -18.06 -15.62
N LYS A 597 5.19 -19.27 -16.18
CA LYS A 597 5.24 -19.47 -17.65
C LYS A 597 3.98 -18.97 -18.36
N TRP A 598 2.91 -18.70 -17.61
CA TRP A 598 1.61 -18.26 -18.11
C TRP A 598 1.23 -16.86 -17.57
N ASP A 599 2.22 -16.05 -17.14
CA ASP A 599 1.99 -14.72 -16.56
C ASP A 599 1.28 -13.73 -17.50
N GLU A 600 1.48 -13.85 -18.81
CA GLU A 600 0.74 -13.08 -19.83
C GLU A 600 -0.78 -13.36 -19.80
N TYR A 601 -1.18 -14.49 -19.21
CA TYR A 601 -2.56 -14.93 -19.05
C TYR A 601 -3.00 -14.92 -17.59
N ALA A 602 -2.48 -13.98 -16.79
CA ALA A 602 -2.84 -13.80 -15.38
C ALA A 602 -4.35 -13.60 -15.14
N GLU A 603 -5.12 -13.30 -16.19
CA GLU A 603 -6.59 -13.23 -16.19
C GLU A 603 -7.29 -14.60 -16.11
N ASN A 604 -6.57 -15.70 -16.41
CA ASN A 604 -7.12 -17.04 -16.50
C ASN A 604 -7.43 -17.66 -15.13
N ASP A 605 -8.62 -18.24 -14.98
CA ASP A 605 -9.09 -18.84 -13.73
C ASP A 605 -8.21 -19.99 -13.23
N ILE A 606 -7.58 -20.78 -14.10
CA ILE A 606 -6.69 -21.88 -13.73
C ILE A 606 -5.37 -21.32 -13.17
N VAL A 607 -4.79 -20.31 -13.82
CA VAL A 607 -3.55 -19.64 -13.35
C VAL A 607 -3.80 -18.87 -12.05
N LYS A 608 -4.90 -18.11 -11.98
CA LYS A 608 -5.33 -17.38 -10.77
C LYS A 608 -5.47 -18.33 -9.58
N ARG A 609 -6.12 -19.48 -9.78
CA ARG A 609 -6.32 -20.48 -8.71
C ARG A 609 -5.02 -21.19 -8.34
N ALA A 610 -4.16 -21.51 -9.30
CA ALA A 610 -2.85 -22.11 -9.03
C ALA A 610 -1.97 -21.20 -8.17
N LYS A 611 -1.88 -19.91 -8.51
CA LYS A 611 -1.13 -18.90 -7.72
C LYS A 611 -1.72 -18.71 -6.32
N ALA A 612 -3.04 -18.66 -6.20
CA ALA A 612 -3.72 -18.59 -4.90
C ALA A 612 -3.41 -19.82 -4.03
N MET A 613 -3.52 -21.03 -4.58
CA MET A 613 -3.18 -22.28 -3.88
C MET A 613 -1.70 -22.33 -3.49
N SER A 614 -0.81 -21.83 -4.34
CA SER A 614 0.63 -21.78 -4.06
C SER A 614 0.94 -20.86 -2.87
N SER A 615 0.41 -19.64 -2.89
CA SER A 615 0.50 -18.67 -1.77
C SER A 615 -0.04 -19.23 -0.46
N MET A 616 -1.23 -19.84 -0.49
CA MET A 616 -1.84 -20.41 0.71
C MET A 616 -0.95 -21.45 1.36
N ALA A 617 -0.34 -22.31 0.55
CA ALA A 617 0.56 -23.34 1.03
C ALA A 617 1.95 -22.82 1.45
N TYR A 618 2.43 -21.71 0.86
CA TYR A 618 3.62 -21.04 1.37
C TYR A 618 3.40 -20.50 2.79
N ASN A 619 2.23 -19.92 3.07
CA ASN A 619 1.87 -19.48 4.42
C ASN A 619 1.80 -20.65 5.42
N MET A 620 1.29 -21.81 4.97
CA MET A 620 1.31 -23.04 5.77
C MET A 620 2.73 -23.57 6.02
N TYR A 621 3.66 -23.38 5.06
CA TYR A 621 5.09 -23.65 5.25
C TYR A 621 5.73 -22.69 6.26
N LEU A 622 5.48 -21.38 6.15
CA LEU A 622 6.01 -20.41 7.09
C LEU A 622 5.57 -20.71 8.53
N PHE A 623 4.31 -21.13 8.71
CA PHE A 623 3.81 -21.60 10.00
C PHE A 623 4.66 -22.73 10.60
N THR A 624 5.13 -23.68 9.79
CA THR A 624 5.97 -24.78 10.29
C THR A 624 7.35 -24.31 10.76
N ARG A 625 7.78 -23.10 10.36
CA ARG A 625 9.02 -22.45 10.80
C ARG A 625 8.82 -21.47 11.97
N GLY A 626 7.58 -21.27 12.42
CA GLY A 626 7.25 -20.21 13.36
C GLY A 626 7.20 -18.80 12.74
N ASP A 627 7.31 -18.71 11.42
CA ASP A 627 7.30 -17.46 10.64
C ASP A 627 5.93 -17.24 9.96
N GLY A 628 5.73 -16.06 9.37
CA GLY A 628 4.56 -15.78 8.53
C GLY A 628 3.27 -15.43 9.29
N PRO A 629 2.14 -15.33 8.56
CA PRO A 629 0.90 -14.72 9.06
C PRO A 629 0.05 -15.63 9.94
N LEU A 630 0.22 -16.96 9.83
CA LEU A 630 -0.52 -17.93 10.63
C LEU A 630 0.15 -18.04 12.00
N LYS A 631 -0.61 -17.89 13.10
CA LYS A 631 -0.04 -17.89 14.47
C LYS A 631 -0.54 -19.05 15.32
N THR A 632 -1.66 -19.66 14.95
CA THR A 632 -2.28 -20.75 15.70
C THR A 632 -2.54 -21.96 14.81
N THR A 633 -2.65 -23.15 15.42
CA THR A 633 -3.09 -24.36 14.72
C THR A 633 -4.50 -24.23 14.12
N HIS A 634 -5.35 -23.37 14.69
CA HIS A 634 -6.65 -23.01 14.11
C HIS A 634 -6.47 -22.28 12.77
N ASP A 635 -5.59 -21.27 12.70
CA ASP A 635 -5.30 -20.54 11.47
C ASP A 635 -4.79 -21.47 10.37
N LEU A 636 -3.94 -22.45 10.73
CA LEU A 636 -3.47 -23.48 9.81
C LEU A 636 -4.62 -24.33 9.24
N PHE A 637 -5.56 -24.76 10.07
CA PHE A 637 -6.71 -25.56 9.61
C PHE A 637 -7.67 -24.74 8.75
N THR A 638 -7.95 -23.50 9.14
CA THR A 638 -8.74 -22.57 8.32
C THR A 638 -8.09 -22.35 6.94
N GLN A 639 -6.77 -22.13 6.90
CA GLN A 639 -6.02 -21.99 5.66
C GLN A 639 -6.08 -23.27 4.79
N ALA A 640 -6.01 -24.45 5.42
CA ALA A 640 -6.14 -25.73 4.72
C ALA A 640 -7.55 -25.96 4.16
N GLU A 641 -8.59 -25.46 4.84
CA GLU A 641 -9.97 -25.47 4.38
C GLU A 641 -10.14 -24.63 3.11
N PHE A 642 -9.61 -23.41 3.11
CA PHE A 642 -9.60 -22.55 1.92
C PHE A 642 -8.78 -23.14 0.77
N PHE A 643 -7.63 -23.75 1.08
CA PHE A 643 -6.84 -24.46 0.07
C PHE A 643 -7.66 -25.58 -0.59
N ALA A 644 -8.40 -26.37 0.19
CA ALA A 644 -9.26 -27.43 -0.32
C ALA A 644 -10.42 -26.90 -1.18
N GLU A 645 -10.96 -25.73 -0.85
CA GLU A 645 -12.00 -25.08 -1.64
C GLU A 645 -11.46 -24.59 -2.99
N GLN A 646 -10.28 -23.94 -3.01
CA GLN A 646 -9.62 -23.52 -4.24
C GLN A 646 -9.26 -24.71 -5.13
N ALA A 647 -8.77 -25.81 -4.54
CA ALA A 647 -8.48 -27.05 -5.25
C ALA A 647 -9.73 -27.65 -5.92
N ASN A 648 -10.87 -27.67 -5.24
CA ASN A 648 -12.13 -28.15 -5.82
C ASN A 648 -12.63 -27.26 -6.96
N GLN A 649 -12.47 -25.94 -6.82
CA GLN A 649 -12.89 -25.03 -7.86
C GLN A 649 -11.98 -25.11 -9.08
N MET A 650 -10.67 -25.27 -8.89
CA MET A 650 -9.70 -25.53 -9.97
C MET A 650 -10.02 -26.84 -10.68
N TYR A 651 -10.36 -27.91 -9.95
CA TYR A 651 -10.81 -29.17 -10.53
C TYR A 651 -12.04 -29.00 -11.45
N ARG A 652 -13.05 -28.23 -11.02
CA ARG A 652 -14.25 -27.96 -11.83
C ARG A 652 -13.88 -27.27 -13.14
N THR A 653 -13.08 -26.21 -13.08
CA THR A 653 -12.62 -25.47 -14.26
C THR A 653 -11.84 -26.36 -15.23
N VAL A 654 -10.91 -27.19 -14.73
CA VAL A 654 -10.12 -28.09 -15.58
C VAL A 654 -10.98 -29.24 -16.15
N ARG A 655 -12.00 -29.70 -15.41
CA ARG A 655 -12.95 -30.71 -15.88
C ARG A 655 -13.91 -30.17 -16.95
N GLU A 656 -14.38 -28.94 -16.79
CA GLU A 656 -15.15 -28.25 -17.84
C GLU A 656 -14.33 -28.13 -19.12
N PHE A 657 -13.06 -27.74 -18.99
CA PHE A 657 -12.13 -27.70 -20.10
C PHE A 657 -11.93 -29.07 -20.77
N SER A 658 -11.83 -30.17 -20.01
CA SER A 658 -11.58 -31.50 -20.59
C SER A 658 -12.71 -32.00 -21.50
N TYR A 659 -13.94 -31.49 -21.34
CA TYR A 659 -15.04 -31.77 -22.26
C TYR A 659 -14.87 -31.12 -23.64
N GLU A 660 -14.12 -30.02 -23.74
CA GLU A 660 -13.83 -29.31 -24.99
C GLU A 660 -12.64 -29.90 -25.76
N VAL A 661 -11.90 -30.83 -25.14
CA VAL A 661 -10.75 -31.48 -25.75
C VAL A 661 -11.24 -32.63 -26.67
N PRO A 662 -10.84 -32.70 -27.96
CA PRO A 662 -11.07 -33.85 -28.83
C PRO A 662 -10.40 -35.11 -28.27
N GLY A 663 -10.85 -36.30 -28.68
CA GLY A 663 -10.18 -37.54 -28.28
C GLY A 663 -8.72 -37.57 -28.74
N SER A 664 -7.77 -37.46 -27.81
CA SER A 664 -6.33 -37.53 -28.04
C SER A 664 -5.62 -38.26 -26.88
N ALA A 665 -4.36 -38.63 -27.06
CA ALA A 665 -3.55 -39.23 -25.99
C ALA A 665 -3.43 -38.28 -24.78
N GLU A 666 -3.27 -36.99 -25.04
CA GLU A 666 -3.17 -35.95 -24.03
C GLU A 666 -4.49 -35.72 -23.28
N LYS A 667 -5.64 -35.96 -23.92
CA LYS A 667 -6.94 -36.01 -23.22
C LYS A 667 -7.02 -37.19 -22.26
N SER A 668 -6.48 -38.35 -22.65
CA SER A 668 -6.43 -39.53 -21.78
C SER A 668 -5.55 -39.28 -20.56
N ASP A 669 -4.39 -38.64 -20.75
CA ASP A 669 -3.48 -38.26 -19.66
C ASP A 669 -4.11 -37.22 -18.72
N LEU A 670 -4.76 -36.18 -19.29
CA LEU A 670 -5.51 -35.19 -18.52
C LEU A 670 -6.67 -35.82 -17.73
N SER A 671 -7.38 -36.77 -18.34
CA SER A 671 -8.48 -37.48 -17.66
C SER A 671 -7.95 -38.35 -16.52
N ALA A 672 -6.83 -39.05 -16.71
CA ALA A 672 -6.21 -39.87 -15.69
C ALA A 672 -5.72 -39.04 -14.47
N ILE A 673 -5.24 -37.82 -14.70
CA ILE A 673 -4.87 -36.88 -13.63
C ILE A 673 -6.13 -36.33 -12.94
N LEU A 674 -7.16 -35.95 -13.72
CA LEU A 674 -8.42 -35.44 -13.19
C LEU A 674 -9.20 -36.47 -12.36
N GLU A 675 -9.06 -37.77 -12.61
CA GLU A 675 -9.70 -38.81 -11.80
C GLU A 675 -9.11 -38.90 -10.38
N ARG A 676 -7.86 -38.47 -10.18
CA ARG A 676 -7.17 -38.52 -8.87
C ARG A 676 -7.47 -37.31 -7.99
N ILE A 677 -7.72 -36.15 -8.60
CA ILE A 677 -7.88 -34.87 -7.89
C ILE A 677 -9.06 -34.86 -6.90
N PRO A 678 -10.27 -35.36 -7.23
CA PRO A 678 -11.40 -35.41 -6.29
C PRO A 678 -11.08 -36.22 -5.04
N LEU A 679 -10.35 -37.33 -5.19
CA LEU A 679 -9.95 -38.17 -4.07
C LEU A 679 -9.02 -37.40 -3.13
N HIS A 680 -8.02 -36.70 -3.67
CA HIS A 680 -7.11 -35.86 -2.87
C HIS A 680 -7.84 -34.70 -2.17
N CYS A 681 -8.76 -34.02 -2.88
CA CYS A 681 -9.56 -32.93 -2.33
C CYS A 681 -10.51 -33.41 -1.22
N GLN A 682 -11.14 -34.57 -1.40
CA GLN A 682 -12.02 -35.18 -0.40
C GLN A 682 -11.23 -35.64 0.82
N GLN A 683 -10.06 -36.27 0.62
CA GLN A 683 -9.15 -36.63 1.71
C GLN A 683 -8.74 -35.39 2.50
N LEU A 684 -8.38 -34.30 1.83
CA LEU A 684 -8.03 -33.04 2.48
C LEU A 684 -9.20 -32.47 3.29
N GLN A 685 -10.41 -32.40 2.72
CA GLN A 685 -11.60 -31.88 3.43
C GLN A 685 -12.00 -32.71 4.64
N VAL A 686 -12.02 -34.04 4.50
CA VAL A 686 -12.33 -34.96 5.62
C VAL A 686 -11.31 -34.79 6.73
N MET A 687 -10.04 -34.62 6.38
CA MET A 687 -8.99 -34.42 7.36
C MET A 687 -9.14 -33.07 8.05
N VAL A 688 -9.28 -31.95 7.34
CA VAL A 688 -9.41 -30.64 8.00
C VAL A 688 -10.60 -30.63 8.97
N LYS A 689 -11.74 -31.20 8.57
CA LYS A 689 -12.98 -31.28 9.39
C LYS A 689 -12.95 -32.29 10.55
N SER A 690 -11.99 -33.21 10.58
CA SER A 690 -11.92 -34.23 11.65
C SER A 690 -11.55 -33.60 13.00
N PRO A 691 -12.35 -33.76 14.07
CA PRO A 691 -12.02 -33.16 15.36
C PRO A 691 -10.82 -33.87 15.99
N THR A 692 -9.82 -33.11 16.45
CA THR A 692 -8.70 -33.62 17.24
C THR A 692 -8.68 -32.99 18.62
N VAL A 693 -8.48 -33.81 19.65
CA VAL A 693 -8.42 -33.37 21.06
C VAL A 693 -7.04 -33.69 21.61
N GLY A 694 -6.33 -32.66 22.07
CA GLY A 694 -4.99 -32.79 22.67
C GLY A 694 -3.84 -32.41 21.73
N LYS A 695 -2.69 -32.00 22.30
CA LYS A 695 -1.51 -31.52 21.58
C LYS A 695 -0.94 -32.56 20.61
N THR A 696 -0.69 -33.78 21.10
CA THR A 696 -0.12 -34.89 20.31
C THR A 696 -1.00 -35.32 19.13
N ALA A 697 -2.32 -35.35 19.31
CA ALA A 697 -3.26 -35.72 18.24
C ALA A 697 -3.37 -34.63 17.17
N THR A 698 -3.33 -33.36 17.60
CA THR A 698 -3.31 -32.20 16.68
C THR A 698 -2.00 -32.17 15.88
N PHE A 699 -0.88 -32.48 16.54
CA PHE A 699 0.43 -32.60 15.91
C PHE A 699 0.49 -33.73 14.87
N GLY A 700 0.08 -34.95 15.24
CA GLY A 700 0.08 -36.09 14.32
C GLY A 700 -0.82 -35.91 13.09
N LYS A 701 -1.91 -35.14 13.23
CA LYS A 701 -2.80 -34.76 12.12
C LYS A 701 -2.10 -33.81 11.13
N VAL A 702 -1.29 -32.88 11.63
CA VAL A 702 -0.55 -31.91 10.81
C VAL A 702 0.67 -32.58 10.14
N ASP A 703 1.44 -33.39 10.88
CA ASP A 703 2.75 -33.90 10.46
C ASP A 703 2.68 -34.87 9.27
N SER A 704 1.82 -35.90 9.33
CA SER A 704 1.83 -36.98 8.32
C SER A 704 0.67 -36.93 7.34
N ARG A 705 -0.53 -36.55 7.80
CA ARG A 705 -1.74 -36.74 7.00
C ARG A 705 -2.13 -35.49 6.21
N LEU A 706 -2.21 -34.33 6.87
CA LEU A 706 -2.54 -33.06 6.21
C LEU A 706 -1.50 -32.70 5.13
N SER A 707 -0.22 -32.81 5.48
CA SER A 707 0.90 -32.54 4.57
C SER A 707 0.90 -33.45 3.34
N PHE A 708 0.57 -34.75 3.51
CA PHE A 708 0.45 -35.69 2.39
C PHE A 708 -0.67 -35.31 1.43
N ALA A 709 -1.88 -34.98 1.93
CA ALA A 709 -2.98 -34.60 1.05
C ALA A 709 -2.76 -33.26 0.33
N LEU A 710 -2.14 -32.29 0.99
CA LEU A 710 -1.73 -31.03 0.35
C LEU A 710 -0.72 -31.28 -0.76
N ARG A 711 0.29 -32.11 -0.50
CA ARG A 711 1.29 -32.53 -1.48
C ARG A 711 0.66 -33.21 -2.69
N SER A 712 -0.17 -34.22 -2.47
CA SER A 712 -0.82 -34.97 -3.56
C SER A 712 -1.71 -34.07 -4.40
N THR A 713 -2.43 -33.13 -3.78
CA THR A 713 -3.27 -32.15 -4.48
C THR A 713 -2.42 -31.21 -5.34
N LYS A 714 -1.34 -30.64 -4.78
CA LYS A 714 -0.43 -29.75 -5.51
C LYS A 714 0.24 -30.41 -6.70
N SER A 715 0.78 -31.62 -6.49
CA SER A 715 1.49 -32.37 -7.54
C SER A 715 0.58 -32.60 -8.75
N SER A 716 -0.69 -32.98 -8.52
CA SER A 716 -1.66 -33.16 -9.61
C SER A 716 -1.93 -31.87 -10.38
N PHE A 717 -1.96 -30.71 -9.71
CA PHE A 717 -2.19 -29.43 -10.39
C PHE A 717 -0.95 -28.87 -11.09
N ALA A 718 0.25 -29.10 -10.57
CA ALA A 718 1.49 -28.81 -11.30
C ALA A 718 1.56 -29.61 -12.60
N GLU A 719 1.17 -30.88 -12.55
CA GLU A 719 1.09 -31.76 -13.71
C GLU A 719 0.06 -31.25 -14.74
N VAL A 720 -1.13 -30.81 -14.29
CA VAL A 720 -2.14 -30.15 -15.14
C VAL A 720 -1.58 -28.90 -15.83
N LEU A 721 -0.89 -28.03 -15.10
CA LEU A 721 -0.30 -26.81 -15.68
C LEU A 721 0.79 -27.13 -16.71
N SER A 722 1.62 -28.14 -16.44
CA SER A 722 2.69 -28.59 -17.35
C SER A 722 2.17 -29.18 -18.67
N MET A 723 0.92 -29.65 -18.68
CA MET A 723 0.23 -30.12 -19.88
C MET A 723 -0.43 -29.01 -20.69
N GLY A 724 -0.49 -27.78 -20.16
CA GLY A 724 -1.18 -26.64 -20.78
C GLY A 724 -0.69 -26.28 -22.19
N GLY A 725 0.53 -26.69 -22.55
CA GLY A 725 1.09 -26.52 -23.90
C GLY A 725 1.07 -27.78 -24.79
N ARG A 726 0.48 -28.90 -24.35
CA ARG A 726 0.52 -30.19 -25.08
C ARG A 726 -0.85 -30.69 -25.55
N VAL A 727 -1.96 -30.20 -24.98
CA VAL A 727 -3.31 -30.72 -25.25
C VAL A 727 -3.94 -30.03 -26.48
N PRO A 728 -4.24 -30.75 -27.59
CA PRO A 728 -4.89 -30.17 -28.78
C PRO A 728 -6.39 -29.92 -28.53
N THR A 729 -7.02 -28.89 -29.16
CA THR A 729 -8.48 -28.68 -29.13
C THR A 729 -9.11 -28.68 -30.54
N VAL A 730 -10.44 -28.92 -30.64
CA VAL A 730 -11.20 -29.28 -31.88
C VAL A 730 -11.10 -28.26 -33.04
N LYS A 731 -10.54 -27.07 -32.81
CA LYS A 731 -10.47 -25.97 -33.79
C LYS A 731 -9.08 -25.73 -34.41
N GLY A 732 -8.31 -26.79 -34.68
CA GLY A 732 -7.19 -26.73 -35.66
C GLY A 732 -6.13 -25.63 -35.47
N LEU A 733 -5.99 -25.07 -34.27
CA LEU A 733 -5.00 -24.05 -33.93
C LEU A 733 -4.45 -24.37 -32.54
N VAL A 734 -3.13 -24.51 -32.48
CA VAL A 734 -2.33 -24.80 -31.29
C VAL A 734 -2.68 -23.86 -30.12
N ALA A 735 -2.84 -24.41 -28.92
CA ALA A 735 -2.79 -23.76 -27.60
C ALA A 735 -3.81 -22.65 -27.23
N ASN A 736 -4.97 -22.50 -27.89
CA ASN A 736 -5.78 -21.27 -27.77
C ASN A 736 -7.08 -21.34 -26.92
N ARG A 737 -7.23 -22.27 -25.95
CA ARG A 737 -8.40 -22.26 -25.03
C ARG A 737 -8.16 -22.61 -23.56
N LEU A 738 -6.97 -23.07 -23.16
CA LEU A 738 -6.64 -23.16 -21.73
C LEU A 738 -6.38 -21.79 -21.11
N PHE A 739 -5.86 -20.82 -21.88
CA PHE A 739 -5.34 -19.56 -21.33
C PHE A 739 -5.84 -18.26 -21.99
N GLY A 740 -6.54 -18.30 -23.13
CA GLY A 740 -7.03 -17.11 -23.85
C GLY A 740 -6.35 -16.92 -25.21
N ALA A 741 -6.87 -16.04 -26.07
CA ALA A 741 -6.51 -15.98 -27.49
C ALA A 741 -5.23 -15.17 -27.77
N GLY A 742 -4.28 -15.75 -28.55
CA GLY A 742 -3.41 -14.96 -29.45
C GLY A 742 -1.89 -15.27 -29.46
N HIS A 743 -1.47 -15.99 -30.51
CA HIS A 743 -0.13 -16.06 -31.17
C HIS A 743 0.92 -17.11 -30.74
N GLN A 744 1.51 -17.71 -31.78
CA GLN A 744 2.37 -18.89 -31.82
C GLN A 744 3.79 -18.59 -31.29
N VAL A 745 4.30 -19.47 -30.42
CA VAL A 745 5.74 -19.53 -30.09
C VAL A 745 6.33 -20.81 -30.70
N SER A 746 7.41 -20.63 -31.45
CA SER A 746 8.11 -21.61 -32.27
C SER A 746 8.63 -22.83 -31.50
N ASP A 747 8.58 -23.98 -32.16
CA ASP A 747 8.66 -25.34 -31.61
C ASP A 747 10.07 -25.86 -31.26
N GLU A 748 11.07 -24.98 -31.05
CA GLU A 748 12.48 -25.41 -31.06
C GLU A 748 13.17 -25.57 -29.70
N LEU A 749 12.55 -25.23 -28.56
CA LEU A 749 13.23 -25.30 -27.25
C LEU A 749 12.73 -26.37 -26.26
N ARG A 750 11.79 -27.25 -26.61
CA ARG A 750 11.12 -28.15 -25.63
C ARG A 750 11.50 -29.63 -25.63
N ARG A 751 12.56 -30.06 -26.31
CA ARG A 751 13.05 -31.45 -26.19
C ARG A 751 14.27 -31.56 -25.27
N ARG A 752 14.03 -31.64 -23.96
CA ARG A 752 14.90 -32.42 -23.05
C ARG A 752 14.03 -33.43 -22.28
N PRO A 753 14.29 -34.74 -22.38
CA PRO A 753 13.55 -35.72 -21.60
C PRO A 753 13.90 -35.58 -20.11
N LEU A 754 12.86 -35.60 -19.27
CA LEU A 754 12.97 -35.71 -17.82
C LEU A 754 13.77 -36.99 -17.48
N ARG A 755 14.88 -36.82 -16.76
CA ARG A 755 15.60 -37.95 -16.15
C ARG A 755 14.70 -38.60 -15.11
N THR A 756 14.29 -39.83 -15.36
CA THR A 756 13.73 -40.73 -14.36
C THR A 756 14.84 -41.10 -13.37
N PHE A 757 14.68 -40.76 -12.10
CA PHE A 757 15.51 -41.31 -11.04
C PHE A 757 14.92 -42.68 -10.62
N PRO A 758 15.75 -43.73 -10.49
CA PRO A 758 15.30 -45.03 -9.98
C PRO A 758 15.03 -44.97 -8.47
N PRO A 759 14.23 -45.90 -7.92
CA PRO A 759 13.91 -45.94 -6.50
C PRO A 759 15.15 -46.36 -5.70
N THR A 760 15.72 -45.45 -4.91
CA THR A 760 16.82 -45.78 -4.00
C THR A 760 16.29 -46.51 -2.77
N THR A 761 16.72 -47.75 -2.67
CA THR A 761 16.69 -48.65 -1.53
C THR A 761 17.36 -48.04 -0.28
N HIS A 762 16.83 -48.42 0.88
CA HIS A 762 17.41 -48.21 2.21
C HIS A 762 18.89 -48.60 2.26
N GLN A 763 19.79 -47.63 2.47
CA GLN A 763 21.08 -47.86 3.12
C GLN A 763 21.42 -46.68 4.04
N ALA A 764 21.57 -47.01 5.32
CA ALA A 764 22.08 -46.14 6.35
C ALA A 764 23.57 -45.85 6.10
N TYR A 765 23.98 -44.58 6.21
CA TYR A 765 25.36 -44.23 6.46
C TYR A 765 25.46 -43.05 7.44
N THR A 766 26.01 -43.41 8.59
CA THR A 766 26.67 -42.63 9.64
C THR A 766 27.76 -41.75 9.02
N PHE A 767 27.76 -40.44 9.28
CA PHE A 767 28.98 -39.61 9.37
C PHE A 767 28.67 -38.27 10.04
N SER A 768 28.90 -38.18 11.34
CA SER A 768 29.07 -36.91 12.05
C SER A 768 30.18 -37.07 13.09
N LYS A 769 31.28 -36.36 12.83
CA LYS A 769 32.44 -36.01 13.65
C LYS A 769 33.43 -35.46 12.61
N THR A 770 33.60 -34.16 12.47
CA THR A 770 34.59 -33.39 13.22
C THR A 770 34.47 -31.94 12.75
N ILE A 771 34.57 -31.00 13.68
CA ILE A 771 35.16 -29.65 13.61
C ILE A 771 34.37 -28.76 14.58
N ALA A 772 34.74 -28.92 15.85
CA ALA A 772 34.75 -27.85 16.83
C ALA A 772 36.23 -27.69 17.22
N SER A 773 36.82 -26.60 16.75
CA SER A 773 38.01 -25.94 17.29
C SER A 773 38.01 -24.51 16.77
#